data_AF-A0A2G8LBY3-F1
#
_entry.id   AF-A0A2G8LBY3-F1
#
_cell.length_a   1.000
_cell.length_b   1.000
_cell.length_c   1.000
_cell.angle_alpha   90.00
_cell.angle_beta   90.00
_cell.angle_gamma   90.00
#
_symmetry.space_group_name_H-M   'P 1'
#
loop_
_entity.id
_entity.type
_entity.pdbx_description
1 polymer ?
#
loop_
_entity_poly.entity_id
_entity_poly.type
_entity_poly.pdbx_seq_one_letter_code
_entity_poly.pdbx_strand_id
1 'polypeptide(L)'
;MAEQEQFDRLLSELLSENGDIRKKAEATLENIQPLNKATFLVSAFTNVNLPTECRQMGAVLFRRQIFSSFEKFWPELPNNVQERWKGELLSAVQKEQIALVRRRMCDVVAELARNLIDDYGTQGWPEVLQFLFTCGSSNEIAHKESALYLINYFPGIFGNRQSHYLEVIRQMLMQSLAAANTVPIRMMAARAAVSFLISQEDATVTQRMGGDFLPGILQAIVECAKLQDDDSLLKSFIELEENCPKMLRPRLEDVLSLALEIAKNTDLEDSWRQLGLEMLVTLSEVAPAMLRKFPRFLPMIMNEMLAMMLDIEEDPEWSLSDEIDDDDNDSNAVAGESALDRFACGVGGKTMLPYIIEQIPQFLQNQSWQHRHAALMAISAVGEGCHKQMETVLEQVVDAVLPFLQDQHPRVRYAACNALGQMATDFAPIFEKKFHNKVIPGLLLVLNDHANPRVQAHAGAALVNFSEDCPKTILISYIDTVLPKIDEILQHKIQELVQKGTKLVLEQMVTTLAAIADTAEEKFTNYYDTFMPNLKFIMQNATSKELRLLRGKTIECISLIGLAVGTQKFMQDANDVMQLLLKSQTDANDMEDDDPQMSYMISAWARMCKLLGPSFQQYLPVVMGPLLKTASMKPGIAFLDADDAKNMTEEEGWHFVNVGEQHTFGVNTAGLEDKATACQMLVCYARELKEGFADYAEQVVKIMVPNLTFYYEDNILSTKITAAESLPLLLECAKIKGEQYLVQMWAYIYPPLLKAIQTEPEVDILEQHMESFSKCVEFLGRGCLDDAKMQDVAKALNEMMDTHFKRQNERHEQRKDEDYDEDVEENLQDEDDDDVKLLSKVSDVIHSVLGTQAETALPMFETLLPNIIRLLPQDRPWTDRQWGLCIFDDLIEFTGAHAFKYKDYFLAPLHQYVCDNRPEVRQAAAYGFGMLGKYGGPDFAPACSGGIEQLSAVVASPQSRSEENINATENAISAIGKILQHHGGRLSVNVDEVLQRWFSWLPVWEDREECGQVFGFVCDLIEGNNAVILGPNNSNLPMVLAVFAETFIKEGLKEDEEVLRRCAMIVRQIMSNSEVWSTCVGQLSVQQQQALAEALRLVS
;
A
#
# COMPACT_ATOMS: atom_id res chain seq x y z
N MET A 1 38.48 -42.66 3.18
CA MET A 1 38.90 -42.64 4.61
C MET A 1 39.70 -41.38 4.94
N ALA A 2 40.87 -41.14 4.34
CA ALA A 2 41.67 -39.94 4.67
C ALA A 2 40.97 -38.58 4.41
N GLU A 3 40.20 -38.45 3.32
CA GLU A 3 39.44 -37.23 3.01
C GLU A 3 38.21 -37.05 3.93
N GLN A 4 37.55 -38.14 4.31
CA GLN A 4 36.43 -38.10 5.27
C GLN A 4 36.91 -37.67 6.67
N GLU A 5 38.05 -38.18 7.15
CA GLU A 5 38.62 -37.77 8.43
C GLU A 5 39.10 -36.30 8.45
N GLN A 6 39.38 -35.72 7.28
CA GLN A 6 39.65 -34.29 7.15
C GLN A 6 38.34 -33.49 7.21
N PHE A 7 37.29 -33.97 6.56
CA PHE A 7 35.97 -33.35 6.61
C PHE A 7 35.32 -33.40 8.00
N ASP A 8 35.47 -34.52 8.71
CA ASP A 8 34.96 -34.67 10.08
C ASP A 8 35.64 -33.67 11.03
N ARG A 9 36.94 -33.40 10.83
CA ARG A 9 37.65 -32.33 11.55
C ARG A 9 37.17 -30.94 11.16
N LEU A 10 36.87 -30.72 9.89
CA LEU A 10 36.30 -29.45 9.41
C LEU A 10 34.95 -29.16 10.10
N LEU A 11 34.11 -30.18 10.30
CA LEU A 11 32.86 -30.03 11.06
C LEU A 11 33.10 -29.62 12.53
N SER A 12 34.12 -30.19 13.19
CA SER A 12 34.52 -29.72 14.53
C SER A 12 35.01 -28.28 14.53
N GLU A 13 35.75 -27.86 13.50
CA GLU A 13 36.28 -26.50 13.37
C GLU A 13 35.17 -25.45 13.15
N LEU A 14 34.08 -25.82 12.46
CA LEU A 14 32.89 -24.97 12.31
C LEU A 14 32.18 -24.69 13.64
N LEU A 15 32.35 -25.57 14.63
CA LEU A 15 31.77 -25.45 15.97
C LEU A 15 32.71 -24.77 16.98
N SER A 16 33.85 -24.25 16.52
CA SER A 16 34.84 -23.59 17.37
C SER A 16 34.33 -22.24 17.90
N GLU A 17 34.55 -21.95 19.19
CA GLU A 17 34.33 -20.62 19.79
C GLU A 17 35.30 -19.55 19.23
N ASN A 18 36.39 -19.96 18.59
CA ASN A 18 37.33 -19.04 17.95
C ASN A 18 36.84 -18.64 16.55
N GLY A 19 36.44 -17.37 16.40
CA GLY A 19 35.93 -16.82 15.15
C GLY A 19 36.85 -16.93 13.93
N ASP A 20 38.18 -16.88 14.11
CA ASP A 20 39.13 -17.03 13.00
C ASP A 20 39.17 -18.47 12.47
N ILE A 21 39.09 -19.44 13.38
CA ILE A 21 39.04 -20.88 13.02
C ILE A 21 37.73 -21.16 12.30
N ARG A 22 36.59 -20.68 12.86
CA ARG A 22 35.26 -20.86 12.28
C ARG A 22 35.16 -20.25 10.88
N LYS A 23 35.56 -18.99 10.70
CA LYS A 23 35.54 -18.29 9.40
C LYS A 23 36.40 -18.96 8.34
N LYS A 24 37.56 -19.50 8.74
CA LYS A 24 38.43 -20.27 7.85
C LYS A 24 37.81 -21.62 7.46
N ALA A 25 37.14 -22.28 8.40
CA ALA A 25 36.41 -23.52 8.15
C ALA A 25 35.20 -23.30 7.21
N GLU A 26 34.43 -22.23 7.40
CA GLU A 26 33.34 -21.81 6.52
C GLU A 26 33.83 -21.58 5.08
N ALA A 27 34.90 -20.78 4.90
CA ALA A 27 35.50 -20.56 3.59
C ALA A 27 36.03 -21.86 2.95
N THR A 28 36.54 -22.79 3.76
CA THR A 28 36.97 -24.11 3.25
C THR A 28 35.77 -24.93 2.81
N LEU A 29 34.68 -24.93 3.57
CA LEU A 29 33.44 -25.65 3.28
C LEU A 29 32.75 -25.15 1.99
N GLU A 30 32.79 -23.84 1.73
CA GLU A 30 32.24 -23.23 0.50
C GLU A 30 32.99 -23.65 -0.77
N ASN A 31 34.29 -23.91 -0.66
CA ASN A 31 35.14 -24.30 -1.79
C ASN A 31 35.04 -25.80 -2.15
N ILE A 32 34.37 -26.62 -1.35
CA ILE A 32 34.18 -28.05 -1.64
C ILE A 32 33.10 -28.20 -2.72
N GLN A 33 33.42 -28.97 -3.76
CA GLN A 33 32.49 -29.26 -4.85
C GLN A 33 31.18 -29.89 -4.31
N PRO A 34 30.00 -29.47 -4.80
CA PRO A 34 28.70 -29.91 -4.27
C PRO A 34 28.57 -31.43 -4.13
N LEU A 35 28.94 -32.20 -5.14
CA LEU A 35 28.87 -33.67 -5.11
C LEU A 35 29.72 -34.32 -4.01
N ASN A 36 30.94 -33.82 -3.81
CA ASN A 36 31.85 -34.31 -2.77
C ASN A 36 31.34 -33.91 -1.38
N LYS A 37 30.88 -32.66 -1.25
CA LYS A 37 30.30 -32.13 -0.01
C LYS A 37 29.10 -32.98 0.43
N ALA A 38 28.18 -33.29 -0.47
CA ALA A 38 27.03 -34.16 -0.22
C ALA A 38 27.45 -35.53 0.31
N THR A 39 28.45 -36.16 -0.35
CA THR A 39 28.95 -37.49 0.04
C THR A 39 29.58 -37.48 1.44
N PHE A 40 30.36 -36.45 1.75
CA PHE A 40 30.99 -36.32 3.06
C PHE A 40 29.97 -36.05 4.17
N LEU A 41 28.95 -35.24 3.90
CA LEU A 41 27.89 -34.93 4.84
C LEU A 41 27.04 -36.15 5.19
N VAL A 42 26.58 -36.92 4.18
CA VAL A 42 25.83 -38.18 4.38
C VAL A 42 26.62 -39.16 5.26
N SER A 43 27.92 -39.28 4.99
CA SER A 43 28.81 -40.14 5.79
C SER A 43 28.99 -39.63 7.22
N ALA A 44 29.03 -38.31 7.43
CA ALA A 44 29.23 -37.71 8.74
C ALA A 44 28.01 -37.89 9.66
N PHE A 45 26.81 -37.47 9.24
CA PHE A 45 25.66 -37.53 10.15
C PHE A 45 25.16 -38.96 10.41
N THR A 46 25.45 -39.92 9.51
CA THR A 46 25.14 -41.36 9.73
C THR A 46 26.19 -42.10 10.57
N ASN A 47 27.37 -41.50 10.81
CA ASN A 47 28.43 -42.11 11.61
C ASN A 47 28.19 -41.93 13.11
N VAL A 48 27.68 -42.97 13.76
CA VAL A 48 27.41 -42.99 15.21
C VAL A 48 28.65 -42.77 16.10
N ASN A 49 29.86 -42.85 15.56
CA ASN A 49 31.09 -42.61 16.30
C ASN A 49 31.53 -41.14 16.31
N LEU A 50 30.89 -40.27 15.52
CA LEU A 50 31.15 -38.83 15.56
C LEU A 50 30.39 -38.15 16.71
N PRO A 51 30.91 -37.04 17.26
CA PRO A 51 30.21 -36.24 18.25
C PRO A 51 28.82 -35.82 17.77
N THR A 52 27.85 -35.79 18.68
CA THR A 52 26.45 -35.47 18.40
C THR A 52 26.31 -34.14 17.66
N GLU A 53 27.07 -33.13 18.08
CA GLU A 53 27.08 -31.77 17.54
C GLU A 53 27.56 -31.76 16.09
N CYS A 54 28.61 -32.52 15.78
CA CYS A 54 29.12 -32.68 14.42
C CYS A 54 28.09 -33.39 13.51
N ARG A 55 27.37 -34.37 14.05
CA ARG A 55 26.31 -35.09 13.32
C ARG A 55 25.10 -34.20 13.04
N GLN A 56 24.70 -33.37 14.00
CA GLN A 56 23.65 -32.37 13.80
C GLN A 56 24.05 -31.34 12.74
N MET A 57 25.24 -30.76 12.87
CA MET A 57 25.79 -29.80 11.89
C MET A 57 25.87 -30.43 10.48
N GLY A 58 26.32 -31.68 10.37
CA GLY A 58 26.35 -32.41 9.11
C GLY A 58 24.98 -32.59 8.46
N ALA A 59 23.94 -32.90 9.26
CA ALA A 59 22.58 -33.03 8.75
C ALA A 59 22.00 -31.67 8.31
N VAL A 60 22.17 -30.61 9.11
CA VAL A 60 21.72 -29.24 8.78
C VAL A 60 22.38 -28.74 7.50
N LEU A 61 23.70 -28.88 7.38
CA LEU A 61 24.44 -28.47 6.19
C LEU A 61 24.00 -29.24 4.94
N PHE A 62 23.66 -30.53 5.08
CA PHE A 62 23.19 -31.32 3.94
C PHE A 62 21.80 -30.90 3.50
N ARG A 63 20.88 -30.68 4.44
CA ARG A 63 19.55 -30.13 4.16
C ARG A 63 19.65 -28.79 3.43
N ARG A 64 20.45 -27.85 3.94
CA ARG A 64 20.72 -26.55 3.28
C ARG A 64 21.30 -26.72 1.87
N GLN A 65 22.15 -27.72 1.66
CA GLN A 65 22.72 -28.02 0.34
C GLN A 65 21.67 -28.58 -0.63
N ILE A 66 20.77 -29.47 -0.17
CA ILE A 66 19.65 -29.97 -0.97
C ILE A 66 18.83 -28.77 -1.45
N PHE A 67 18.36 -27.92 -0.53
CA PHE A 67 17.57 -26.74 -0.86
C PHE A 67 18.26 -25.78 -1.86
N SER A 68 19.51 -25.40 -1.59
CA SER A 68 20.20 -24.37 -2.38
C SER A 68 20.84 -24.85 -3.68
N SER A 69 21.05 -26.16 -3.84
CA SER A 69 21.89 -26.67 -4.93
C SER A 69 21.59 -28.09 -5.39
N PHE A 70 20.36 -28.59 -5.20
CA PHE A 70 19.92 -29.93 -5.61
C PHE A 70 20.39 -30.32 -7.02
N GLU A 71 20.09 -29.46 -8.01
CA GLU A 71 20.43 -29.65 -9.43
C GLU A 71 21.93 -29.78 -9.71
N LYS A 72 22.79 -29.31 -8.80
CA LYS A 72 24.26 -29.32 -8.96
C LYS A 72 24.91 -30.63 -8.50
N PHE A 73 24.20 -31.50 -7.77
CA PHE A 73 24.81 -32.73 -7.26
C PHE A 73 23.92 -33.96 -7.41
N TRP A 74 22.60 -33.83 -7.25
CA TRP A 74 21.73 -35.00 -7.27
C TRP A 74 21.68 -35.67 -8.66
N PRO A 75 21.50 -34.92 -9.77
CA PRO A 75 21.52 -35.51 -11.12
C PRO A 75 22.88 -36.10 -11.52
N GLU A 76 23.98 -35.65 -10.91
CA GLU A 76 25.33 -36.17 -11.18
C GLU A 76 25.60 -37.52 -10.52
N LEU A 77 24.81 -37.90 -9.50
CA LEU A 77 24.94 -39.19 -8.81
C LEU A 77 24.46 -40.34 -9.70
N PRO A 78 25.22 -41.45 -9.80
CA PRO A 78 24.72 -42.65 -10.45
C PRO A 78 23.42 -43.16 -9.79
N ASN A 79 22.44 -43.62 -10.57
CA ASN A 79 21.14 -44.09 -10.07
C ASN A 79 21.26 -45.13 -8.94
N ASN A 80 22.26 -46.04 -9.01
CA ASN A 80 22.50 -47.02 -7.95
C ASN A 80 22.97 -46.40 -6.62
N VAL A 81 23.62 -45.23 -6.68
CA VAL A 81 24.03 -44.46 -5.50
C VAL A 81 22.83 -43.68 -4.96
N GLN A 82 22.02 -43.06 -5.81
CA GLN A 82 20.77 -42.41 -5.41
C GLN A 82 19.85 -43.38 -4.66
N GLU A 83 19.59 -44.57 -5.22
CA GLU A 83 18.77 -45.61 -4.58
C GLU A 83 19.37 -46.12 -3.26
N ARG A 84 20.69 -46.24 -3.21
CA ARG A 84 21.38 -46.60 -1.96
C ARG A 84 21.20 -45.52 -0.89
N TRP A 85 21.39 -44.24 -1.23
CA TRP A 85 21.23 -43.13 -0.29
C TRP A 85 19.80 -43.02 0.23
N LYS A 86 18.79 -43.15 -0.65
CA LYS A 86 17.39 -43.27 -0.26
C LYS A 86 17.20 -44.33 0.85
N GLY A 87 17.69 -45.56 0.64
CA GLY A 87 17.60 -46.62 1.64
C GLY A 87 18.41 -46.35 2.93
N GLU A 88 19.62 -45.81 2.80
CA GLU A 88 20.51 -45.51 3.93
C GLU A 88 19.93 -44.42 4.84
N LEU A 89 19.35 -43.35 4.27
CA LEU A 89 18.75 -42.25 5.03
C LEU A 89 17.57 -42.74 5.87
N LEU A 90 16.64 -43.49 5.27
CA LEU A 90 15.48 -44.04 6.01
C LEU A 90 15.93 -45.01 7.11
N SER A 91 16.92 -45.87 6.81
CA SER A 91 17.47 -46.76 7.82
C SER A 91 18.20 -46.02 8.95
N ALA A 92 18.84 -44.89 8.65
CA ALA A 92 19.55 -44.08 9.64
C ALA A 92 18.56 -43.46 10.63
N VAL A 93 17.46 -42.87 10.14
CA VAL A 93 16.38 -42.33 10.99
C VAL A 93 15.81 -43.39 11.92
N GLN A 94 15.55 -44.60 11.42
CA GLN A 94 15.03 -45.72 12.23
C GLN A 94 15.99 -46.20 13.32
N LYS A 95 17.30 -46.15 13.09
CA LYS A 95 18.31 -46.63 14.04
C LYS A 95 18.73 -45.56 15.05
N GLU A 96 18.47 -44.29 14.76
CA GLU A 96 18.92 -43.17 15.58
C GLU A 96 18.22 -43.12 16.95
N GLN A 97 19.04 -43.09 18.00
CA GLN A 97 18.58 -43.07 19.38
C GLN A 97 18.46 -41.66 19.94
N ILE A 98 19.26 -40.72 19.44
CA ILE A 98 19.29 -39.32 19.89
C ILE A 98 18.19 -38.54 19.15
N ALA A 99 17.18 -38.07 19.89
CA ALA A 99 16.03 -37.38 19.31
C ALA A 99 16.41 -36.16 18.46
N LEU A 100 17.34 -35.32 18.94
CA LEU A 100 17.82 -34.14 18.19
C LEU A 100 18.43 -34.51 16.84
N VAL A 101 19.31 -35.51 16.79
CA VAL A 101 19.92 -35.99 15.53
C VAL A 101 18.87 -36.62 14.63
N ARG A 102 17.92 -37.38 15.20
CA ARG A 102 16.83 -38.01 14.46
C ARG A 102 15.94 -36.98 13.76
N ARG A 103 15.60 -35.87 14.44
CA ARG A 103 14.84 -34.75 13.85
C ARG A 103 15.61 -34.11 12.69
N ARG A 104 16.91 -33.78 12.87
CA ARG A 104 17.75 -33.24 11.78
C ARG A 104 17.90 -34.20 10.59
N MET A 105 17.93 -35.50 10.82
CA MET A 105 17.86 -36.49 9.73
C MET A 105 16.49 -36.53 9.05
N CYS A 106 15.40 -36.33 9.80
CA CYS A 106 14.06 -36.20 9.21
C CYS A 106 13.97 -34.95 8.32
N ASP A 107 14.57 -33.81 8.72
CA ASP A 107 14.65 -32.61 7.89
C ASP A 107 15.31 -32.91 6.53
N VAL A 108 16.43 -33.65 6.55
CA VAL A 108 17.12 -34.11 5.33
C VAL A 108 16.22 -34.99 4.46
N VAL A 109 15.51 -35.95 5.08
CA VAL A 109 14.61 -36.86 4.36
C VAL A 109 13.46 -36.09 3.73
N ALA A 110 12.87 -35.13 4.44
CA ALA A 110 11.77 -34.33 3.94
C ALA A 110 12.21 -33.40 2.80
N GLU A 111 13.34 -32.70 2.95
CA GLU A 111 13.89 -31.83 1.90
C GLU A 111 14.24 -32.61 0.62
N LEU A 112 14.81 -33.80 0.79
CA LEU A 112 15.07 -34.68 -0.35
C LEU A 112 13.78 -35.16 -1.01
N ALA A 113 12.78 -35.57 -0.23
CA ALA A 113 11.49 -36.01 -0.76
C ALA A 113 10.75 -34.89 -1.51
N ARG A 114 10.90 -33.63 -1.09
CA ARG A 114 10.35 -32.46 -1.77
C ARG A 114 10.95 -32.27 -3.16
N ASN A 115 12.27 -32.34 -3.28
CA ASN A 115 12.99 -32.20 -4.55
C ASN A 115 12.86 -33.43 -5.49
N LEU A 116 12.24 -34.51 -5.02
CA LEU A 116 11.97 -35.72 -5.81
C LEU A 116 10.54 -35.79 -6.33
N ILE A 117 9.75 -34.74 -6.17
CA ILE A 117 8.47 -34.59 -6.86
C ILE A 117 8.73 -34.11 -8.30
N ASP A 118 8.19 -34.83 -9.28
CA ASP A 118 8.33 -34.45 -10.69
C ASP A 118 7.40 -33.30 -11.10
N ASP A 119 7.58 -32.77 -12.33
CA ASP A 119 6.76 -31.67 -12.89
C ASP A 119 5.26 -32.01 -12.97
N TYR A 120 4.88 -33.29 -12.85
CA TYR A 120 3.50 -33.77 -12.82
C TYR A 120 2.97 -33.95 -11.39
N GLY A 121 3.74 -33.56 -10.37
CA GLY A 121 3.39 -33.69 -8.96
C GLY A 121 3.53 -35.12 -8.40
N THR A 122 4.23 -36.04 -9.08
CA THR A 122 4.37 -37.43 -8.64
C THR A 122 5.59 -37.60 -7.74
N GLN A 123 5.40 -38.23 -6.58
CA GLN A 123 6.50 -38.57 -5.67
C GLN A 123 7.42 -39.66 -6.27
N GLY A 124 8.65 -39.27 -6.63
CA GLY A 124 9.69 -40.15 -7.19
C GLY A 124 10.40 -41.06 -6.18
N TRP A 125 10.03 -40.97 -4.89
CA TRP A 125 10.58 -41.80 -3.82
C TRP A 125 9.48 -42.60 -3.07
N PRO A 126 8.94 -43.69 -3.66
CA PRO A 126 7.82 -44.42 -3.05
C PRO A 126 8.15 -45.05 -1.69
N GLU A 127 9.41 -45.40 -1.43
CA GLU A 127 9.88 -45.98 -0.16
C GLU A 127 9.70 -45.01 1.02
N VAL A 128 9.73 -43.69 0.79
CA VAL A 128 9.49 -42.70 1.86
C VAL A 128 8.05 -42.77 2.38
N LEU A 129 7.09 -43.04 1.50
CA LEU A 129 5.68 -43.22 1.87
C LEU A 129 5.49 -44.52 2.67
N GLN A 130 6.14 -45.60 2.23
CA GLN A 130 6.13 -46.86 2.97
C GLN A 130 6.76 -46.70 4.37
N PHE A 131 7.87 -45.97 4.45
CA PHE A 131 8.52 -45.63 5.71
C PHE A 131 7.57 -44.86 6.64
N LEU A 132 6.92 -43.81 6.13
CA LEU A 132 5.99 -42.97 6.89
C LEU A 132 4.86 -43.79 7.52
N PHE A 133 4.16 -44.62 6.74
CA PHE A 133 3.07 -45.44 7.27
C PHE A 133 3.55 -46.55 8.22
N THR A 134 4.71 -47.15 7.95
CA THR A 134 5.30 -48.19 8.82
C THR A 134 5.70 -47.59 10.17
N CYS A 135 6.38 -46.44 10.16
CA CYS A 135 6.81 -45.73 11.35
C CYS A 135 5.63 -45.15 12.14
N GLY A 136 4.62 -44.59 11.47
CA GLY A 136 3.40 -44.08 12.12
C GLY A 136 2.57 -45.18 12.81
N SER A 137 2.62 -46.41 12.28
CA SER A 137 1.95 -47.59 12.87
C SER A 137 2.82 -48.36 13.88
N SER A 138 4.07 -47.95 14.07
CA SER A 138 5.04 -48.63 14.96
C SER A 138 4.65 -48.49 16.42
N ASN A 139 4.97 -49.46 17.28
CA ASN A 139 4.80 -49.31 18.74
C ASN A 139 5.93 -48.50 19.39
N GLU A 140 7.05 -48.30 18.67
CA GLU A 140 8.17 -47.47 19.13
C GLU A 140 7.84 -45.98 19.02
N ILE A 141 7.93 -45.25 20.14
CA ILE A 141 7.62 -43.81 20.22
C ILE A 141 8.50 -43.01 19.25
N ALA A 142 9.80 -43.32 19.18
CA ALA A 142 10.74 -42.64 18.30
C ALA A 142 10.36 -42.75 16.81
N HIS A 143 9.82 -43.90 16.38
CA HIS A 143 9.37 -44.09 15.01
C HIS A 143 8.09 -43.30 14.72
N LYS A 144 7.13 -43.33 15.65
CA LYS A 144 5.90 -42.52 15.50
C LYS A 144 6.22 -41.04 15.42
N GLU A 145 7.10 -40.55 16.30
CA GLU A 145 7.56 -39.16 16.29
C GLU A 145 8.16 -38.79 14.93
N SER A 146 9.05 -39.61 14.37
CA SER A 146 9.63 -39.35 13.05
C SER A 146 8.60 -39.29 11.92
N ALA A 147 7.59 -40.16 11.93
CA ALA A 147 6.54 -40.13 10.92
C ALA A 147 5.69 -38.85 11.00
N LEU A 148 5.29 -38.45 12.21
CA LEU A 148 4.51 -37.23 12.44
C LEU A 148 5.34 -35.99 12.11
N TYR A 149 6.61 -35.97 12.51
CA TYR A 149 7.52 -34.87 12.21
C TYR A 149 7.73 -34.69 10.69
N LEU A 150 7.84 -35.76 9.92
CA LEU A 150 7.92 -35.66 8.45
C LEU A 150 6.66 -35.05 7.83
N ILE A 151 5.46 -35.37 8.36
CA ILE A 151 4.20 -34.77 7.89
C ILE A 151 4.11 -33.31 8.31
N ASN A 152 4.58 -32.96 9.50
CA ASN A 152 4.66 -31.57 9.93
C ASN A 152 5.61 -30.75 9.04
N TYR A 153 6.77 -31.32 8.69
CA TYR A 153 7.80 -30.65 7.91
C TYR A 153 7.46 -30.55 6.41
N PHE A 154 6.87 -31.61 5.85
CA PHE A 154 6.46 -31.67 4.45
C PHE A 154 5.12 -32.41 4.27
N PRO A 155 4.00 -31.75 4.58
CA PRO A 155 2.66 -32.27 4.31
C PRO A 155 2.45 -32.79 2.89
N GLY A 156 3.02 -32.12 1.88
CA GLY A 156 2.93 -32.46 0.46
C GLY A 156 3.67 -33.72 0.00
N ILE A 157 4.28 -34.50 0.92
CA ILE A 157 5.10 -35.68 0.61
C ILE A 157 4.42 -36.73 -0.28
N PHE A 158 3.09 -36.76 -0.29
CA PHE A 158 2.27 -37.70 -1.06
C PHE A 158 2.12 -37.35 -2.54
N GLY A 159 2.41 -36.10 -2.93
CA GLY A 159 2.18 -35.58 -4.28
C GLY A 159 0.74 -35.77 -4.77
N ASN A 160 0.56 -35.95 -6.07
CA ASN A 160 -0.73 -36.15 -6.74
C ASN A 160 -1.48 -37.45 -6.32
N ARG A 161 -0.84 -38.32 -5.52
CA ARG A 161 -1.46 -39.55 -4.98
C ARG A 161 -2.06 -39.37 -3.59
N GLN A 162 -2.01 -38.18 -3.01
CA GLN A 162 -2.57 -37.88 -1.68
C GLN A 162 -4.00 -38.40 -1.51
N SER A 163 -4.86 -38.18 -2.51
CA SER A 163 -6.26 -38.64 -2.53
C SER A 163 -6.42 -40.15 -2.28
N HIS A 164 -5.45 -40.96 -2.70
CA HIS A 164 -5.45 -42.42 -2.48
C HIS A 164 -5.17 -42.78 -1.02
N TYR A 165 -4.38 -41.96 -0.31
CA TYR A 165 -3.91 -42.22 1.04
C TYR A 165 -4.67 -41.46 2.13
N LEU A 166 -5.59 -40.55 1.78
CA LEU A 166 -6.30 -39.69 2.73
C LEU A 166 -6.87 -40.45 3.93
N GLU A 167 -7.54 -41.58 3.71
CA GLU A 167 -8.14 -42.35 4.81
C GLU A 167 -7.09 -42.96 5.75
N VAL A 168 -5.93 -43.36 5.22
CA VAL A 168 -4.83 -43.90 6.03
C VAL A 168 -4.17 -42.79 6.85
N ILE A 169 -3.93 -41.63 6.23
CA ILE A 169 -3.41 -40.44 6.90
C ILE A 169 -4.36 -40.01 8.02
N ARG A 170 -5.65 -39.93 7.73
CA ARG A 170 -6.72 -39.61 8.69
C ARG A 170 -6.68 -40.54 9.90
N GLN A 171 -6.68 -41.85 9.69
CA GLN A 171 -6.65 -42.82 10.78
C GLN A 171 -5.38 -42.72 11.63
N MET A 172 -4.23 -42.54 11.00
CA MET A 172 -2.93 -42.43 11.69
C MET A 172 -2.85 -41.17 12.56
N LEU A 173 -3.27 -40.00 12.05
CA LEU A 173 -3.30 -38.75 12.82
C LEU A 173 -4.31 -38.83 13.96
N MET A 174 -5.52 -39.33 13.73
CA MET A 174 -6.52 -39.51 14.79
C MET A 174 -6.03 -40.44 15.91
N GLN A 175 -5.40 -41.56 15.56
CA GLN A 175 -4.84 -42.49 16.56
C GLN A 175 -3.71 -41.85 17.37
N SER A 176 -2.91 -41.00 16.74
CA SER A 176 -1.80 -40.31 17.40
C SER A 176 -2.29 -39.16 18.31
N LEU A 177 -3.31 -38.43 17.88
CA LEU A 177 -4.01 -37.43 18.70
C LEU A 177 -4.69 -38.05 19.92
N ALA A 178 -5.26 -39.26 19.78
CA ALA A 178 -5.90 -39.99 20.87
C ALA A 178 -4.92 -40.74 21.80
N ALA A 179 -3.59 -40.63 21.59
CA ALA A 179 -2.60 -41.42 22.31
C ALA A 179 -2.44 -40.95 23.77
N ALA A 180 -3.30 -41.46 24.67
CA ALA A 180 -3.44 -41.01 26.07
C ALA A 180 -2.15 -41.01 26.92
N ASN A 181 -1.17 -41.86 26.61
CA ASN A 181 0.01 -42.07 27.47
C ASN A 181 1.29 -41.31 27.02
N THR A 182 1.24 -40.48 25.98
CA THR A 182 2.44 -39.80 25.44
C THR A 182 2.13 -38.37 24.98
N VAL A 183 2.25 -37.39 25.88
CA VAL A 183 1.99 -35.97 25.59
C VAL A 183 2.81 -35.44 24.38
N PRO A 184 4.13 -35.71 24.26
CA PRO A 184 4.91 -35.19 23.12
C PRO A 184 4.44 -35.72 21.76
N ILE A 185 3.90 -36.95 21.71
CA ILE A 185 3.35 -37.51 20.47
C ILE A 185 2.02 -36.85 20.11
N ARG A 186 1.17 -36.54 21.10
CA ARG A 186 -0.08 -35.81 20.84
C ARG A 186 0.21 -34.40 20.31
N MET A 187 1.14 -33.69 20.92
CA MET A 187 1.56 -32.35 20.48
C MET A 187 2.11 -32.38 19.06
N MET A 188 3.03 -33.30 18.75
CA MET A 188 3.56 -33.46 17.39
C MET A 188 2.48 -33.88 16.39
N ALA A 189 1.54 -34.74 16.80
CA ALA A 189 0.41 -35.13 15.95
C ALA A 189 -0.54 -33.97 15.67
N ALA A 190 -0.76 -33.09 16.65
CA ALA A 190 -1.57 -31.89 16.48
C ALA A 190 -0.91 -30.92 15.50
N ARG A 191 0.38 -30.62 15.66
CA ARG A 191 1.14 -29.79 14.71
C ARG A 191 1.13 -30.40 13.29
N ALA A 192 1.41 -31.71 13.17
CA ALA A 192 1.34 -32.40 11.89
C ALA A 192 -0.06 -32.37 11.24
N ALA A 193 -1.13 -32.48 12.05
CA ALA A 193 -2.49 -32.37 11.57
C ALA A 193 -2.81 -30.95 11.08
N VAL A 194 -2.35 -29.93 11.81
CA VAL A 194 -2.45 -28.52 11.42
C VAL A 194 -1.75 -28.27 10.08
N SER A 195 -0.47 -28.58 9.96
CA SER A 195 0.30 -28.37 8.72
C SER A 195 -0.32 -29.16 7.56
N PHE A 196 -0.82 -30.37 7.81
CA PHE A 196 -1.54 -31.13 6.81
C PHE A 196 -2.81 -30.43 6.32
N LEU A 197 -3.63 -29.88 7.23
CA LEU A 197 -4.86 -29.17 6.88
C LEU A 197 -4.57 -27.90 6.07
N ILE A 198 -3.57 -27.11 6.47
CA ILE A 198 -3.15 -25.89 5.76
C ILE A 198 -2.71 -26.21 4.32
N SER A 199 -2.01 -27.34 4.11
CA SER A 199 -1.53 -27.74 2.78
C SER A 199 -2.61 -28.25 1.82
N GLN A 200 -3.88 -28.37 2.23
CA GLN A 200 -4.93 -28.93 1.37
C GLN A 200 -5.56 -27.87 0.45
N GLU A 201 -5.52 -28.11 -0.86
CA GLU A 201 -6.21 -27.26 -1.85
C GLU A 201 -7.73 -27.52 -1.91
N ASP A 202 -8.18 -28.74 -1.57
CA ASP A 202 -9.60 -29.12 -1.60
C ASP A 202 -10.28 -28.78 -0.26
N ALA A 203 -11.01 -27.66 -0.25
CA ALA A 203 -11.78 -27.19 0.89
C ALA A 203 -12.73 -28.27 1.49
N THR A 204 -13.22 -29.21 0.69
CA THR A 204 -14.10 -30.29 1.17
C THR A 204 -13.33 -31.36 1.97
N VAL A 205 -12.05 -31.57 1.64
CA VAL A 205 -11.15 -32.45 2.38
C VAL A 205 -10.76 -31.77 3.69
N THR A 206 -10.36 -30.48 3.63
CA THR A 206 -10.05 -29.65 4.79
C THR A 206 -11.19 -29.65 5.80
N GLN A 207 -12.42 -29.34 5.35
CA GLN A 207 -13.60 -29.31 6.22
C GLN A 207 -13.87 -30.65 6.91
N ARG A 208 -13.75 -31.77 6.17
CA ARG A 208 -14.06 -33.10 6.67
C ARG A 208 -13.02 -33.59 7.68
N MET A 209 -11.75 -33.51 7.32
CA MET A 209 -10.65 -33.97 8.18
C MET A 209 -10.45 -33.04 9.36
N GLY A 210 -10.64 -31.73 9.17
CA GLY A 210 -10.67 -30.74 10.23
C GLY A 210 -11.67 -31.07 11.33
N GLY A 211 -12.91 -31.41 10.95
CA GLY A 211 -13.93 -31.82 11.92
C GLY A 211 -13.55 -33.05 12.76
N ASP A 212 -12.76 -33.97 12.20
CA ASP A 212 -12.26 -35.16 12.90
C ASP A 212 -11.08 -34.84 13.83
N PHE A 213 -10.16 -33.97 13.40
CA PHE A 213 -8.92 -33.68 14.12
C PHE A 213 -9.08 -32.63 15.21
N LEU A 214 -9.94 -31.64 14.99
CA LEU A 214 -10.06 -30.45 15.83
C LEU A 214 -10.25 -30.76 17.34
N PRO A 215 -11.11 -31.71 17.77
CA PRO A 215 -11.22 -32.03 19.20
C PRO A 215 -9.90 -32.50 19.84
N GLY A 216 -9.10 -33.26 19.08
CA GLY A 216 -7.79 -33.73 19.54
C GLY A 216 -6.75 -32.62 19.58
N ILE A 217 -6.80 -31.69 18.62
CA ILE A 217 -5.93 -30.51 18.57
C ILE A 217 -6.22 -29.60 19.77
N LEU A 218 -7.50 -29.26 20.04
CA LEU A 218 -7.90 -28.43 21.18
C LEU A 218 -7.49 -29.05 22.52
N GLN A 219 -7.65 -30.38 22.66
CA GLN A 219 -7.19 -31.09 23.86
C GLN A 219 -5.66 -31.01 24.03
N ALA A 220 -4.90 -31.08 22.93
CA ALA A 220 -3.45 -30.94 22.97
C ALA A 220 -3.02 -29.52 23.36
N ILE A 221 -3.75 -28.48 22.89
CA ILE A 221 -3.54 -27.08 23.28
C ILE A 221 -3.76 -26.89 24.79
N VAL A 222 -4.84 -27.43 25.35
CA VAL A 222 -5.11 -27.37 26.81
C VAL A 222 -3.96 -27.97 27.63
N GLU A 223 -3.40 -29.10 27.18
CA GLU A 223 -2.28 -29.75 27.86
C GLU A 223 -0.97 -28.98 27.69
N CYS A 224 -0.76 -28.40 26.51
CA CYS A 224 0.37 -27.56 26.15
C CYS A 224 0.43 -26.30 27.03
N ALA A 225 -0.67 -25.56 27.13
CA ALA A 225 -0.78 -24.39 28.00
C ALA A 225 -0.56 -24.72 29.49
N LYS A 226 -0.98 -25.91 29.95
CA LYS A 226 -0.73 -26.35 31.34
C LYS A 226 0.72 -26.68 31.64
N LEU A 227 1.49 -27.10 30.64
CA LEU A 227 2.89 -27.47 30.80
C LEU A 227 3.84 -26.29 30.68
N GLN A 228 3.47 -25.25 29.93
CA GLN A 228 4.26 -24.04 29.68
C GLN A 228 5.69 -24.34 29.18
N ASP A 229 5.85 -25.37 28.32
CA ASP A 229 7.16 -25.85 27.84
C ASP A 229 7.44 -25.45 26.37
N ASP A 230 6.46 -25.63 25.47
CA ASP A 230 6.60 -25.32 24.02
C ASP A 230 5.31 -24.72 23.47
N ASP A 231 5.33 -23.42 23.14
CA ASP A 231 4.20 -22.66 22.61
C ASP A 231 3.95 -22.87 21.11
N SER A 232 4.81 -23.63 20.42
CA SER A 232 4.76 -23.80 18.97
C SER A 232 3.42 -24.38 18.47
N LEU A 233 2.70 -25.13 19.30
CA LEU A 233 1.39 -25.65 18.93
C LEU A 233 0.31 -24.55 18.87
N LEU A 234 0.33 -23.58 19.78
CA LEU A 234 -0.61 -22.44 19.74
C LEU A 234 -0.33 -21.60 18.50
N LYS A 235 0.95 -21.30 18.23
CA LYS A 235 1.39 -20.60 17.02
C LYS A 235 0.93 -21.31 15.74
N SER A 236 1.13 -22.63 15.63
CA SER A 236 0.59 -23.39 14.50
C SER A 236 -0.94 -23.34 14.42
N PHE A 237 -1.65 -23.29 15.55
CA PHE A 237 -3.10 -23.17 15.53
C PHE A 237 -3.57 -21.79 15.05
N ILE A 238 -2.86 -20.71 15.38
CA ILE A 238 -3.10 -19.37 14.83
C ILE A 238 -2.89 -19.39 13.31
N GLU A 239 -1.81 -20.02 12.81
CA GLU A 239 -1.61 -20.23 11.36
C GLU A 239 -2.78 -21.01 10.71
N LEU A 240 -3.40 -21.95 11.44
CA LEU A 240 -4.59 -22.67 10.97
C LEU A 240 -5.80 -21.75 10.86
N GLU A 241 -5.99 -20.84 11.83
CA GLU A 241 -7.04 -19.83 11.82
C GLU A 241 -6.88 -18.89 10.63
N GLU A 242 -5.66 -18.41 10.36
CA GLU A 242 -5.33 -17.54 9.23
C GLU A 242 -5.67 -18.19 7.88
N ASN A 243 -5.27 -19.46 7.69
CA ASN A 243 -5.34 -20.11 6.39
C ASN A 243 -6.64 -20.88 6.14
N CYS A 244 -7.31 -21.36 7.19
CA CYS A 244 -8.44 -22.28 7.08
C CYS A 244 -9.61 -21.97 8.05
N PRO A 245 -10.05 -20.71 8.24
CA PRO A 245 -10.96 -20.36 9.33
C PRO A 245 -12.35 -21.02 9.22
N LYS A 246 -12.87 -21.16 7.99
CA LYS A 246 -14.21 -21.76 7.75
C LYS A 246 -14.34 -23.18 8.26
N MET A 247 -13.24 -23.92 8.35
CA MET A 247 -13.20 -25.27 8.91
C MET A 247 -13.61 -25.31 10.38
N LEU A 248 -13.35 -24.24 11.14
CA LEU A 248 -13.62 -24.14 12.57
C LEU A 248 -15.11 -23.93 12.86
N ARG A 249 -15.91 -23.52 11.87
CA ARG A 249 -17.34 -23.17 11.99
C ARG A 249 -18.17 -24.17 12.84
N PRO A 250 -18.04 -25.50 12.70
CA PRO A 250 -18.83 -26.46 13.49
C PRO A 250 -18.51 -26.50 14.99
N ARG A 251 -17.36 -25.96 15.41
CA ARG A 251 -16.82 -26.03 16.78
C ARG A 251 -16.28 -24.68 17.25
N LEU A 252 -16.65 -23.58 16.58
CA LEU A 252 -16.07 -22.26 16.84
C LEU A 252 -16.28 -21.83 18.30
N GLU A 253 -17.44 -22.17 18.90
CA GLU A 253 -17.68 -21.94 20.33
C GLU A 253 -16.64 -22.58 21.25
N ASP A 254 -16.17 -23.79 20.92
CA ASP A 254 -15.16 -24.51 21.71
C ASP A 254 -13.79 -23.81 21.57
N VAL A 255 -13.47 -23.33 20.36
CA VAL A 255 -12.24 -22.56 20.08
C VAL A 255 -12.24 -21.24 20.86
N LEU A 256 -13.31 -20.44 20.73
CA LEU A 256 -13.45 -19.15 21.41
C LEU A 256 -13.42 -19.31 22.94
N SER A 257 -14.03 -20.39 23.47
CA SER A 257 -14.00 -20.67 24.90
C SER A 257 -12.60 -21.01 25.39
N LEU A 258 -11.85 -21.83 24.64
CA LEU A 258 -10.48 -22.21 24.97
C LEU A 258 -9.53 -21.01 24.92
N ALA A 259 -9.60 -20.22 23.85
CA ALA A 259 -8.75 -19.03 23.68
C ALA A 259 -8.96 -18.04 24.83
N LEU A 260 -10.22 -17.78 25.20
CA LEU A 260 -10.56 -16.96 26.37
C LEU A 260 -10.10 -17.56 27.70
N GLU A 261 -10.17 -18.89 27.87
CA GLU A 261 -9.68 -19.56 29.09
C GLU A 261 -8.17 -19.37 29.24
N ILE A 262 -7.41 -19.46 28.15
CA ILE A 262 -5.97 -19.24 28.13
C ILE A 262 -5.64 -17.77 28.43
N ALA A 263 -6.26 -16.81 27.72
CA ALA A 263 -6.02 -15.39 27.91
C ALA A 263 -6.29 -14.91 29.37
N LYS A 264 -7.37 -15.42 29.97
CA LYS A 264 -7.81 -15.09 31.34
C LYS A 264 -6.98 -15.69 32.45
N ASN A 265 -6.14 -16.67 32.14
CA ASN A 265 -5.49 -17.46 33.17
C ASN A 265 -4.21 -16.76 33.67
N THR A 266 -4.35 -16.02 34.78
CA THR A 266 -3.24 -15.31 35.43
C THR A 266 -2.19 -16.24 36.06
N ASP A 267 -2.40 -17.57 36.05
CA ASP A 267 -1.37 -18.55 36.44
C ASP A 267 -0.41 -18.89 35.27
N LEU A 268 -0.70 -18.43 34.05
CA LEU A 268 0.17 -18.55 32.88
C LEU A 268 1.07 -17.32 32.75
N GLU A 269 2.25 -17.51 32.16
CA GLU A 269 3.11 -16.40 31.72
C GLU A 269 2.41 -15.54 30.65
N ASP A 270 2.77 -14.26 30.59
CA ASP A 270 2.12 -13.27 29.72
C ASP A 270 2.15 -13.66 28.25
N SER A 271 3.26 -14.24 27.78
CA SER A 271 3.39 -14.76 26.41
C SER A 271 2.29 -15.77 26.03
N TRP A 272 1.88 -16.64 26.95
CA TRP A 272 0.80 -17.61 26.71
C TRP A 272 -0.57 -16.95 26.69
N ARG A 273 -0.79 -15.96 27.58
CA ARG A 273 -2.04 -15.22 27.64
C ARG A 273 -2.23 -14.37 26.37
N GLN A 274 -1.16 -13.73 25.92
CA GLN A 274 -1.09 -12.98 24.67
C GLN A 274 -1.37 -13.88 23.45
N LEU A 275 -0.78 -15.08 23.38
CA LEU A 275 -1.12 -16.05 22.32
C LEU A 275 -2.59 -16.51 22.37
N GLY A 276 -3.15 -16.67 23.57
CA GLY A 276 -4.58 -16.96 23.73
C GLY A 276 -5.48 -15.82 23.25
N LEU A 277 -5.03 -14.57 23.43
CA LEU A 277 -5.70 -13.39 22.88
C LEU A 277 -5.54 -13.31 21.36
N GLU A 278 -4.35 -13.60 20.83
CA GLU A 278 -4.06 -13.59 19.39
C GLU A 278 -5.01 -14.52 18.63
N MET A 279 -5.28 -15.74 19.13
CA MET A 279 -6.30 -16.64 18.55
C MET A 279 -7.67 -15.96 18.35
N LEU A 280 -8.08 -15.07 19.26
CA LEU A 280 -9.35 -14.34 19.17
C LEU A 280 -9.27 -13.19 18.16
N VAL A 281 -8.14 -12.49 18.11
CA VAL A 281 -7.90 -11.36 17.21
C VAL A 281 -7.75 -11.84 15.77
N THR A 282 -6.96 -12.89 15.51
CA THR A 282 -6.80 -13.49 14.19
C THR A 282 -8.16 -13.86 13.59
N LEU A 283 -9.03 -14.51 14.35
CA LEU A 283 -10.39 -14.84 13.89
C LEU A 283 -11.24 -13.62 13.55
N SER A 284 -11.01 -12.48 14.22
CA SER A 284 -11.69 -11.22 13.90
C SER A 284 -11.22 -10.61 12.59
N GLU A 285 -9.99 -10.85 12.17
CA GLU A 285 -9.43 -10.34 10.92
C GLU A 285 -9.81 -11.24 9.74
N VAL A 286 -9.67 -12.57 9.90
CA VAL A 286 -9.80 -13.52 8.78
C VAL A 286 -11.19 -14.13 8.62
N ALA A 287 -12.02 -14.11 9.68
CA ALA A 287 -13.41 -14.58 9.62
C ALA A 287 -14.38 -13.78 10.52
N PRO A 288 -14.42 -12.44 10.40
CA PRO A 288 -15.25 -11.59 11.24
C PRO A 288 -16.73 -11.94 11.17
N ALA A 289 -17.25 -12.28 9.99
CA ALA A 289 -18.64 -12.66 9.80
C ALA A 289 -19.01 -13.95 10.58
N MET A 290 -18.08 -14.90 10.70
CA MET A 290 -18.27 -16.08 11.55
C MET A 290 -18.30 -15.68 13.03
N LEU A 291 -17.37 -14.82 13.45
CA LEU A 291 -17.26 -14.36 14.84
C LEU A 291 -18.49 -13.55 15.29
N ARG A 292 -19.04 -12.68 14.42
CA ARG A 292 -20.26 -11.89 14.66
C ARG A 292 -21.48 -12.76 14.99
N LYS A 293 -21.53 -14.01 14.53
CA LYS A 293 -22.60 -14.98 14.86
C LYS A 293 -22.56 -15.47 16.32
N PHE A 294 -21.51 -15.13 17.07
CA PHE A 294 -21.30 -15.51 18.47
C PHE A 294 -21.29 -14.28 19.41
N PRO A 295 -22.36 -13.45 19.44
CA PRO A 295 -22.35 -12.13 20.08
C PRO A 295 -22.12 -12.16 21.60
N ARG A 296 -22.34 -13.29 22.27
CA ARG A 296 -22.03 -13.43 23.72
C ARG A 296 -20.53 -13.37 24.03
N PHE A 297 -19.67 -13.73 23.07
CA PHE A 297 -18.22 -13.76 23.26
C PHE A 297 -17.60 -12.38 23.09
N LEU A 298 -18.13 -11.54 22.20
CA LEU A 298 -17.62 -10.19 21.93
C LEU A 298 -17.39 -9.34 23.20
N PRO A 299 -18.37 -9.18 24.12
CA PRO A 299 -18.13 -8.45 25.36
C PRO A 299 -17.15 -9.16 26.31
N MET A 300 -17.04 -10.49 26.26
CA MET A 300 -16.11 -11.25 27.09
C MET A 300 -14.66 -11.10 26.64
N ILE A 301 -14.43 -10.94 25.33
CA ILE A 301 -13.12 -10.72 24.70
C ILE A 301 -12.66 -9.29 24.98
N MET A 302 -13.53 -8.31 24.74
CA MET A 302 -13.26 -6.90 25.08
C MET A 302 -12.97 -6.68 26.55
N ASN A 303 -13.71 -7.31 27.46
CA ASN A 303 -13.39 -7.24 28.88
C ASN A 303 -11.98 -7.78 29.19
N GLU A 304 -11.50 -8.77 28.43
CA GLU A 304 -10.16 -9.32 28.62
C GLU A 304 -9.09 -8.38 28.09
N MET A 305 -9.29 -7.80 26.91
CA MET A 305 -8.39 -6.77 26.36
C MET A 305 -8.27 -5.59 27.32
N LEU A 306 -9.40 -5.08 27.83
CA LEU A 306 -9.43 -4.03 28.84
C LEU A 306 -8.76 -4.47 30.16
N ALA A 307 -8.88 -5.73 30.58
CA ALA A 307 -8.24 -6.23 31.79
C ALA A 307 -6.72 -6.29 31.63
N MET A 308 -6.22 -6.69 30.45
CA MET A 308 -4.79 -6.67 30.13
C MET A 308 -4.24 -5.24 30.12
N MET A 309 -5.01 -4.26 29.62
CA MET A 309 -4.68 -2.83 29.68
C MET A 309 -4.60 -2.24 31.11
N LEU A 310 -5.11 -2.94 32.13
CA LEU A 310 -4.96 -2.53 33.53
C LEU A 310 -3.62 -2.97 34.15
N ASP A 311 -2.88 -3.84 33.47
CA ASP A 311 -1.63 -4.44 33.95
C ASP A 311 -0.46 -3.47 33.78
N ILE A 312 -0.56 -2.34 34.48
CA ILE A 312 0.41 -1.25 34.44
C ILE A 312 0.92 -1.01 35.85
N GLU A 313 2.23 -1.16 36.02
CA GLU A 313 2.90 -0.89 37.29
C GLU A 313 3.04 0.62 37.57
N GLU A 314 2.96 0.99 38.86
CA GLU A 314 3.19 2.36 39.31
C GLU A 314 4.69 2.63 39.42
N ASP A 315 5.21 3.45 38.51
CA ASP A 315 6.54 4.04 38.61
C ASP A 315 6.45 5.55 38.95
N PRO A 316 6.88 5.97 40.16
CA PRO A 316 6.88 7.37 40.58
C PRO A 316 7.78 8.29 39.75
N GLU A 317 8.84 7.77 39.12
CA GLU A 317 9.79 8.56 38.33
C GLU A 317 9.38 8.64 36.84
N TRP A 318 8.36 7.86 36.44
CA TRP A 318 7.86 7.80 35.06
C TRP A 318 7.68 9.18 34.45
N SER A 319 7.00 10.11 35.16
CA SER A 319 6.67 11.42 34.60
C SER A 319 7.87 12.36 34.44
N LEU A 320 8.97 12.08 35.14
CA LEU A 320 10.21 12.87 35.17
C LEU A 320 11.28 12.33 34.21
N SER A 321 11.13 11.09 33.72
CA SER A 321 12.07 10.50 32.77
C SER A 321 12.18 11.34 31.50
N ASP A 322 13.41 11.58 31.07
CA ASP A 322 13.74 12.24 29.80
C ASP A 322 13.90 11.23 28.65
N GLU A 323 13.91 9.93 28.97
CA GLU A 323 13.97 8.81 28.03
C GLU A 323 12.66 8.00 28.10
N ILE A 324 12.19 7.55 26.95
CA ILE A 324 11.05 6.64 26.82
C ILE A 324 11.64 5.23 26.90
N ASP A 325 11.11 4.39 27.77
CA ASP A 325 11.60 3.03 27.97
C ASP A 325 10.98 2.13 26.90
N ASP A 326 11.81 1.48 26.08
CA ASP A 326 11.36 0.61 24.98
C ASP A 326 10.97 -0.80 25.48
N ASP A 327 11.34 -1.15 26.73
CA ASP A 327 11.01 -2.44 27.38
C ASP A 327 9.49 -2.61 27.65
N ASP A 328 8.67 -1.55 27.53
CA ASP A 328 7.21 -1.57 27.73
C ASP A 328 6.43 -2.23 26.56
N ASN A 329 7.07 -2.47 25.40
CA ASN A 329 6.40 -2.92 24.16
C ASN A 329 5.82 -4.35 24.24
N ASP A 330 6.42 -5.25 25.03
CA ASP A 330 5.95 -6.64 25.20
C ASP A 330 4.94 -6.80 26.36
N SER A 331 4.56 -5.69 27.01
CA SER A 331 3.65 -5.74 28.15
C SER A 331 2.23 -6.14 27.77
N ASN A 332 1.50 -6.76 28.71
CA ASN A 332 0.08 -7.04 28.55
C ASN A 332 -0.74 -5.79 28.22
N ALA A 333 -0.34 -4.62 28.71
CA ALA A 333 -1.08 -3.40 28.48
C ALA A 333 -1.04 -2.98 27.01
N VAL A 334 0.15 -3.04 26.38
CA VAL A 334 0.34 -2.75 24.95
C VAL A 334 -0.31 -3.84 24.09
N ALA A 335 -0.12 -5.12 24.44
CA ALA A 335 -0.76 -6.23 23.72
C ALA A 335 -2.30 -6.14 23.75
N GLY A 336 -2.88 -5.77 24.90
CA GLY A 336 -4.33 -5.60 25.05
C GLY A 336 -4.87 -4.40 24.27
N GLU A 337 -4.12 -3.30 24.20
CA GLU A 337 -4.45 -2.13 23.39
C GLU A 337 -4.42 -2.45 21.89
N SER A 338 -3.33 -3.02 21.40
CA SER A 338 -3.15 -3.41 20.00
C SER A 338 -4.21 -4.45 19.57
N ALA A 339 -4.51 -5.43 20.42
CA ALA A 339 -5.57 -6.38 20.18
C ALA A 339 -6.95 -5.72 20.08
N LEU A 340 -7.24 -4.70 20.89
CA LEU A 340 -8.53 -4.01 20.87
C LEU A 340 -8.73 -3.24 19.57
N ASP A 341 -7.70 -2.56 19.08
CA ASP A 341 -7.70 -1.88 17.80
C ASP A 341 -7.95 -2.86 16.64
N ARG A 342 -7.07 -3.86 16.49
CA ARG A 342 -7.20 -4.92 15.46
C ARG A 342 -8.57 -5.60 15.50
N PHE A 343 -9.07 -5.91 16.69
CA PHE A 343 -10.39 -6.52 16.88
C PHE A 343 -11.54 -5.58 16.50
N ALA A 344 -11.42 -4.28 16.80
CA ALA A 344 -12.40 -3.29 16.39
C ALA A 344 -12.43 -3.11 14.87
N CYS A 345 -11.26 -3.06 14.22
CA CYS A 345 -11.10 -3.01 12.76
C CYS A 345 -11.67 -4.26 12.08
N GLY A 346 -11.35 -5.46 12.58
CA GLY A 346 -11.84 -6.72 12.01
C GLY A 346 -13.34 -6.95 12.18
N VAL A 347 -13.87 -6.81 13.40
CA VAL A 347 -15.31 -7.05 13.67
C VAL A 347 -16.20 -5.91 13.15
N GLY A 348 -15.69 -4.68 13.16
CA GLY A 348 -16.36 -3.48 12.67
C GLY A 348 -17.14 -2.69 13.75
N GLY A 349 -17.13 -1.37 13.61
CA GLY A 349 -17.72 -0.44 14.58
C GLY A 349 -19.23 -0.55 14.78
N LYS A 350 -20.01 -1.02 13.79
CA LYS A 350 -21.46 -1.28 13.96
C LYS A 350 -21.72 -2.27 15.10
N THR A 351 -20.84 -3.25 15.25
CA THR A 351 -20.96 -4.32 16.26
C THR A 351 -20.25 -3.92 17.56
N MET A 352 -19.06 -3.33 17.49
CA MET A 352 -18.22 -3.07 18.66
C MET A 352 -18.63 -1.83 19.45
N LEU A 353 -18.99 -0.74 18.77
CA LEU A 353 -19.26 0.55 19.41
C LEU A 353 -20.33 0.52 20.52
N PRO A 354 -21.46 -0.21 20.39
CA PRO A 354 -22.46 -0.28 21.46
C PRO A 354 -21.91 -0.75 22.80
N TYR A 355 -20.99 -1.72 22.78
CA TYR A 355 -20.40 -2.25 24.00
C TYR A 355 -19.36 -1.30 24.60
N ILE A 356 -18.58 -0.62 23.74
CA ILE A 356 -17.63 0.42 24.15
C ILE A 356 -18.38 1.54 24.88
N ILE A 357 -19.48 2.03 24.30
CA ILE A 357 -20.32 3.09 24.91
C ILE A 357 -20.92 2.64 26.25
N GLU A 358 -21.21 1.35 26.44
CA GLU A 358 -21.75 0.83 27.70
C GLU A 358 -20.70 0.74 28.81
N GLN A 359 -19.47 0.32 28.49
CA GLN A 359 -18.44 -0.03 29.48
C GLN A 359 -17.49 1.13 29.83
N ILE A 360 -16.99 1.84 28.81
CA ILE A 360 -15.97 2.88 28.98
C ILE A 360 -16.36 3.97 29.99
N PRO A 361 -17.62 4.46 30.04
CA PRO A 361 -18.01 5.46 31.05
C PRO A 361 -17.80 4.99 32.50
N GLN A 362 -17.93 3.69 32.77
CA GLN A 362 -17.71 3.14 34.12
C GLN A 362 -16.23 3.14 34.49
N PHE A 363 -15.35 2.85 33.53
CA PHE A 363 -13.91 2.89 33.73
C PHE A 363 -13.41 4.34 33.93
N LEU A 364 -13.90 5.30 33.15
CA LEU A 364 -13.57 6.72 33.30
C LEU A 364 -13.96 7.29 34.68
N GLN A 365 -15.03 6.78 35.29
CA GLN A 365 -15.48 7.21 36.62
C GLN A 365 -14.82 6.45 37.78
N ASN A 366 -13.95 5.50 37.51
CA ASN A 366 -13.30 4.67 38.53
C ASN A 366 -12.24 5.47 39.33
N GLN A 367 -12.09 5.14 40.60
CA GLN A 367 -11.10 5.77 41.49
C GLN A 367 -9.66 5.34 41.16
N SER A 368 -9.45 4.12 40.68
CA SER A 368 -8.15 3.64 40.20
C SER A 368 -7.76 4.39 38.93
N TRP A 369 -6.54 4.94 38.92
CA TRP A 369 -6.04 5.66 37.76
C TRP A 369 -5.80 4.70 36.57
N GLN A 370 -5.45 3.44 36.81
CA GLN A 370 -5.27 2.42 35.77
C GLN A 370 -6.55 2.23 34.94
N HIS A 371 -7.72 2.23 35.59
CA HIS A 371 -8.99 2.12 34.88
C HIS A 371 -9.28 3.34 34.02
N ARG A 372 -9.01 4.55 34.54
CA ARG A 372 -9.20 5.79 33.77
C ARG A 372 -8.22 5.87 32.60
N HIS A 373 -6.98 5.43 32.82
CA HIS A 373 -5.96 5.31 31.79
C HIS A 373 -6.39 4.33 30.69
N ALA A 374 -6.71 3.09 31.05
CA ALA A 374 -7.14 2.05 30.10
C ALA A 374 -8.37 2.48 29.30
N ALA A 375 -9.32 3.18 29.91
CA ALA A 375 -10.47 3.73 29.19
C ALA A 375 -10.10 4.75 28.11
N LEU A 376 -9.12 5.61 28.39
CA LEU A 376 -8.67 6.63 27.44
C LEU A 376 -7.89 5.99 26.29
N MET A 377 -6.99 5.04 26.59
CA MET A 377 -6.28 4.27 25.58
C MET A 377 -7.24 3.41 24.74
N ALA A 378 -8.28 2.84 25.36
CA ALA A 378 -9.29 2.09 24.63
C ALA A 378 -10.12 2.98 23.70
N ILE A 379 -10.40 4.23 24.06
CA ILE A 379 -11.02 5.21 23.15
C ILE A 379 -10.11 5.50 21.96
N SER A 380 -8.80 5.61 22.18
CA SER A 380 -7.81 5.74 21.09
C SER A 380 -7.84 4.53 20.17
N ALA A 381 -7.69 3.32 20.73
CA ALA A 381 -7.58 2.09 19.97
C ALA A 381 -8.81 1.78 19.11
N VAL A 382 -10.03 2.03 19.59
CA VAL A 382 -11.24 1.75 18.79
C VAL A 382 -11.57 2.84 17.77
N GLY A 383 -10.84 3.95 17.77
CA GLY A 383 -11.11 5.11 16.92
C GLY A 383 -11.13 4.75 15.44
N GLU A 384 -10.08 4.06 14.97
CA GLU A 384 -9.94 3.60 13.57
C GLU A 384 -11.07 2.64 13.17
N GLY A 385 -11.21 1.51 13.87
CA GLY A 385 -12.20 0.48 13.54
C GLY A 385 -13.67 0.89 13.74
N CYS A 386 -13.93 1.95 14.53
CA CYS A 386 -15.27 2.45 14.80
C CYS A 386 -15.55 3.85 14.25
N HIS A 387 -14.66 4.45 13.45
CA HIS A 387 -14.73 5.87 13.07
C HIS A 387 -16.09 6.27 12.48
N LYS A 388 -16.59 5.53 11.47
CA LYS A 388 -17.86 5.83 10.79
C LYS A 388 -19.04 5.95 11.77
N GLN A 389 -19.13 5.06 12.74
CA GLN A 389 -20.23 5.07 13.72
C GLN A 389 -19.97 6.05 14.87
N MET A 390 -18.71 6.18 15.30
CA MET A 390 -18.29 7.10 16.36
C MET A 390 -18.51 8.57 16.00
N GLU A 391 -18.42 8.95 14.73
CA GLU A 391 -18.70 10.32 14.27
C GLU A 391 -20.03 10.89 14.79
N THR A 392 -21.05 10.04 14.94
CA THR A 392 -22.40 10.42 15.41
C THR A 392 -22.44 10.77 16.90
N VAL A 393 -21.51 10.23 17.69
CA VAL A 393 -21.40 10.43 19.15
C VAL A 393 -20.12 11.17 19.54
N LEU A 394 -19.29 11.56 18.56
CA LEU A 394 -17.95 12.11 18.76
C LEU A 394 -17.93 13.34 19.69
N GLU A 395 -18.95 14.21 19.63
CA GLU A 395 -19.05 15.35 20.54
C GLU A 395 -19.15 14.90 22.02
N GLN A 396 -19.90 13.83 22.30
CA GLN A 396 -20.02 13.28 23.65
C GLN A 396 -18.72 12.64 24.11
N VAL A 397 -18.00 11.97 23.19
CA VAL A 397 -16.69 11.35 23.47
C VAL A 397 -15.66 12.43 23.82
N VAL A 398 -15.55 13.48 23.00
CA VAL A 398 -14.63 14.60 23.24
C VAL A 398 -14.95 15.30 24.57
N ASP A 399 -16.23 15.56 24.85
CA ASP A 399 -16.65 16.18 26.11
C ASP A 399 -16.39 15.29 27.34
N ALA A 400 -16.37 13.96 27.17
CA ALA A 400 -16.00 13.02 28.21
C ALA A 400 -14.48 12.93 28.44
N VAL A 401 -13.66 13.08 27.39
CA VAL A 401 -12.19 12.98 27.46
C VAL A 401 -11.56 14.26 28.02
N LEU A 402 -12.02 15.45 27.59
CA LEU A 402 -11.42 16.74 27.94
C LEU A 402 -11.15 16.98 29.44
N PRO A 403 -12.03 16.59 30.39
CA PRO A 403 -11.78 16.74 31.82
C PRO A 403 -10.50 16.01 32.30
N PHE A 404 -10.10 14.92 31.65
CA PHE A 404 -8.96 14.10 32.06
C PHE A 404 -7.61 14.74 31.75
N LEU A 405 -7.56 15.81 30.95
CA LEU A 405 -6.37 16.67 30.80
C LEU A 405 -5.93 17.32 32.13
N GLN A 406 -6.83 17.36 33.12
CA GLN A 406 -6.59 17.87 34.46
C GLN A 406 -6.70 16.80 35.55
N ASP A 407 -6.62 15.51 35.18
CA ASP A 407 -6.62 14.41 36.16
C ASP A 407 -5.44 14.56 37.15
N GLN A 408 -5.62 14.05 38.37
CA GLN A 408 -4.57 14.11 39.39
C GLN A 408 -3.36 13.24 39.00
N HIS A 409 -3.57 12.19 38.22
CA HIS A 409 -2.53 11.25 37.83
C HIS A 409 -1.87 11.66 36.51
N PRO A 410 -0.52 11.76 36.43
CA PRO A 410 0.17 12.15 35.21
C PRO A 410 -0.06 11.18 34.05
N ARG A 411 -0.07 9.86 34.28
CA ARG A 411 -0.36 8.88 33.21
C ARG A 411 -1.78 9.02 32.63
N VAL A 412 -2.77 9.42 33.43
CA VAL A 412 -4.14 9.64 32.93
C VAL A 412 -4.20 10.90 32.07
N ARG A 413 -3.48 11.96 32.44
CA ARG A 413 -3.34 13.17 31.61
C ARG A 413 -2.62 12.87 30.29
N TYR A 414 -1.60 12.02 30.33
CA TYR A 414 -0.94 11.51 29.12
C TYR A 414 -1.93 10.75 28.23
N ALA A 415 -2.65 9.76 28.75
CA ALA A 415 -3.64 9.01 27.97
C ALA A 415 -4.77 9.91 27.41
N ALA A 416 -5.14 10.99 28.10
CA ALA A 416 -6.10 11.97 27.59
C ALA A 416 -5.53 12.77 26.40
N CYS A 417 -4.24 13.11 26.42
CA CYS A 417 -3.56 13.67 25.27
C CYS A 417 -3.47 12.65 24.12
N ASN A 418 -3.19 11.38 24.41
CA ASN A 418 -3.17 10.30 23.42
C ASN A 418 -4.52 10.20 22.69
N ALA A 419 -5.62 10.09 23.45
CA ALA A 419 -6.96 9.99 22.90
C ALA A 419 -7.35 11.19 22.03
N LEU A 420 -6.99 12.41 22.43
CA LEU A 420 -7.26 13.60 21.63
C LEU A 420 -6.39 13.68 20.36
N GLY A 421 -5.13 13.24 20.44
CA GLY A 421 -4.22 13.18 19.29
C GLY A 421 -4.66 12.12 18.28
N GLN A 422 -4.98 10.92 18.75
CA GLN A 422 -5.46 9.82 17.91
C GLN A 422 -6.80 10.18 17.25
N MET A 423 -7.75 10.75 18.01
CA MET A 423 -9.01 11.21 17.42
C MET A 423 -8.83 12.35 16.41
N ALA A 424 -7.77 13.15 16.50
CA ALA A 424 -7.48 14.15 15.47
C ALA A 424 -7.08 13.49 14.15
N THR A 425 -6.31 12.39 14.21
CA THR A 425 -5.95 11.58 13.04
C THR A 425 -7.15 10.80 12.49
N ASP A 426 -7.82 9.99 13.32
CA ASP A 426 -8.87 9.06 12.86
C ASP A 426 -10.13 9.76 12.32
N PHE A 427 -10.41 10.98 12.81
CA PHE A 427 -11.61 11.75 12.45
C PHE A 427 -11.29 13.04 11.69
N ALA A 428 -10.08 13.15 11.14
CA ALA A 428 -9.69 14.25 10.27
C ALA A 428 -10.56 14.34 9.00
N PRO A 429 -10.88 15.53 8.48
CA PRO A 429 -10.73 16.87 9.09
C PRO A 429 -11.96 17.28 9.92
N ILE A 430 -12.87 16.35 10.23
CA ILE A 430 -14.16 16.63 10.90
C ILE A 430 -13.90 17.04 12.36
N PHE A 431 -12.94 16.38 13.01
CA PHE A 431 -12.55 16.66 14.38
C PHE A 431 -12.07 18.10 14.55
N GLU A 432 -11.17 18.56 13.69
CA GLU A 432 -10.60 19.90 13.70
C GLU A 432 -11.69 20.93 13.43
N LYS A 433 -12.56 20.67 12.44
CA LYS A 433 -13.67 21.56 12.10
C LYS A 433 -14.67 21.75 13.24
N LYS A 434 -14.91 20.74 14.08
CA LYS A 434 -15.92 20.79 15.14
C LYS A 434 -15.37 21.19 16.50
N PHE A 435 -14.17 20.74 16.86
CA PHE A 435 -13.70 20.75 18.25
C PHE A 435 -12.47 21.64 18.49
N HIS A 436 -11.96 22.34 17.48
CA HIS A 436 -10.81 23.25 17.60
C HIS A 436 -10.91 24.23 18.78
N ASN A 437 -12.13 24.70 19.11
CA ASN A 437 -12.38 25.66 20.17
C ASN A 437 -12.30 25.07 21.60
N LYS A 438 -12.33 23.75 21.75
CA LYS A 438 -12.18 23.05 23.04
C LYS A 438 -10.82 22.37 23.15
N VAL A 439 -10.39 21.68 22.08
CA VAL A 439 -9.17 20.85 22.06
C VAL A 439 -7.91 21.70 22.14
N ILE A 440 -7.76 22.72 21.28
CA ILE A 440 -6.56 23.58 21.28
C ILE A 440 -6.36 24.22 22.67
N PRO A 441 -7.35 24.89 23.29
CA PRO A 441 -7.17 25.43 24.65
C PRO A 441 -6.86 24.35 25.70
N GLY A 442 -7.44 23.16 25.58
CA GLY A 442 -7.16 22.03 26.47
C GLY A 442 -5.72 21.56 26.40
N LEU A 443 -5.18 21.34 25.20
CA LEU A 443 -3.78 20.94 25.00
C LEU A 443 -2.81 22.05 25.43
N LEU A 444 -3.12 23.31 25.12
CA LEU A 444 -2.32 24.46 25.59
C LEU A 444 -2.31 24.58 27.12
N LEU A 445 -3.36 24.14 27.82
CA LEU A 445 -3.37 24.08 29.28
C LEU A 445 -2.34 23.07 29.79
N VAL A 446 -2.33 21.86 29.22
CA VAL A 446 -1.39 20.78 29.58
C VAL A 446 0.06 21.15 29.29
N LEU A 447 0.31 21.94 28.24
CA LEU A 447 1.63 22.50 27.96
C LEU A 447 2.20 23.39 29.09
N ASN A 448 1.40 23.81 30.07
CA ASN A 448 1.89 24.52 31.28
C ASN A 448 2.37 23.57 32.39
N ASP A 449 2.24 22.25 32.22
CA ASP A 449 2.63 21.27 33.24
C ASP A 449 4.15 21.02 33.25
N HIS A 450 4.90 22.03 33.69
CA HIS A 450 6.36 21.96 33.79
C HIS A 450 6.86 20.90 34.77
N ALA A 451 6.00 20.39 35.66
CA ALA A 451 6.36 19.38 36.64
C ALA A 451 6.36 17.95 36.06
N ASN A 452 5.71 17.73 34.90
CA ASN A 452 5.60 16.42 34.28
C ASN A 452 6.00 16.49 32.80
N PRO A 453 7.32 16.48 32.49
CA PRO A 453 7.85 16.54 31.14
C PRO A 453 7.21 15.57 30.13
N ARG A 454 6.93 14.31 30.49
CA ARG A 454 6.27 13.35 29.58
C ARG A 454 4.87 13.79 29.16
N VAL A 455 4.08 14.30 30.10
CA VAL A 455 2.73 14.80 29.83
C VAL A 455 2.80 16.06 28.97
N GLN A 456 3.74 16.95 29.26
CA GLN A 456 3.96 18.18 28.49
C GLN A 456 4.37 17.87 27.04
N ALA A 457 5.29 16.93 26.84
CA ALA A 457 5.69 16.49 25.51
C ALA A 457 4.50 15.88 24.77
N HIS A 458 3.77 14.96 25.39
CA HIS A 458 2.67 14.29 24.70
C HIS A 458 1.49 15.22 24.34
N ALA A 459 1.25 16.30 25.10
CA ALA A 459 0.33 17.36 24.67
C ALA A 459 0.81 18.10 23.40
N GLY A 460 2.13 18.25 23.24
CA GLY A 460 2.75 18.74 22.00
C GLY A 460 2.60 17.75 20.84
N ALA A 461 2.73 16.45 21.10
CA ALA A 461 2.48 15.40 20.10
C ALA A 461 1.02 15.43 19.62
N ALA A 462 0.05 15.49 20.53
CA ALA A 462 -1.35 15.63 20.17
C ALA A 462 -1.64 16.93 19.36
N LEU A 463 -0.88 18.01 19.59
CA LEU A 463 -0.98 19.22 18.77
C LEU A 463 -0.38 19.05 17.37
N VAL A 464 0.61 18.18 17.18
CA VAL A 464 1.13 17.81 15.86
C VAL A 464 0.01 17.15 15.06
N ASN A 465 -0.55 16.04 15.57
CA ASN A 465 -1.66 15.32 14.92
C ASN A 465 -2.83 16.27 14.58
N PHE A 466 -3.21 17.12 15.53
CA PHE A 466 -4.24 18.12 15.29
C PHE A 466 -3.87 19.10 14.17
N SER A 467 -2.61 19.52 14.06
CA SER A 467 -2.18 20.54 13.10
C SER A 467 -1.95 20.04 11.67
N GLU A 468 -1.59 18.77 11.49
CA GLU A 468 -1.28 18.17 10.19
C GLU A 468 -2.51 18.14 9.28
N ASP A 469 -3.65 17.68 9.82
CA ASP A 469 -4.92 17.60 9.06
C ASP A 469 -5.87 18.79 9.28
N CYS A 470 -5.46 19.79 10.07
CA CYS A 470 -6.28 20.97 10.32
C CYS A 470 -6.39 21.83 9.06
N PRO A 471 -7.63 22.18 8.62
CA PRO A 471 -7.80 23.16 7.57
C PRO A 471 -7.08 24.46 7.94
N LYS A 472 -6.16 24.90 7.08
CA LYS A 472 -5.36 26.11 7.26
C LYS A 472 -6.16 27.32 7.79
N THR A 473 -7.38 27.52 7.30
CA THR A 473 -8.28 28.61 7.73
C THR A 473 -8.62 28.57 9.24
N ILE A 474 -8.73 27.39 9.83
CA ILE A 474 -8.99 27.19 11.26
C ILE A 474 -7.71 27.42 12.04
N LEU A 475 -6.59 26.77 11.67
CA LEU A 475 -5.32 26.90 12.39
C LEU A 475 -4.85 28.36 12.51
N ILE A 476 -4.98 29.13 11.43
CA ILE A 476 -4.62 30.56 11.41
C ILE A 476 -5.39 31.36 12.47
N SER A 477 -6.63 30.98 12.83
CA SER A 477 -7.40 31.69 13.86
C SER A 477 -6.81 31.52 15.28
N TYR A 478 -5.96 30.52 15.49
CA TYR A 478 -5.31 30.21 16.76
C TYR A 478 -3.81 30.52 16.78
N ILE A 479 -3.20 30.84 15.63
CA ILE A 479 -1.75 30.99 15.49
C ILE A 479 -1.16 32.06 16.44
N ASP A 480 -1.88 33.17 16.65
CA ASP A 480 -1.54 34.25 17.58
C ASP A 480 -1.64 33.85 19.07
N THR A 481 -2.24 32.70 19.38
CA THR A 481 -2.32 32.14 20.73
C THR A 481 -1.34 30.99 20.92
N VAL A 482 -1.23 30.11 19.93
CA VAL A 482 -0.41 28.90 19.98
C VAL A 482 1.07 29.22 19.87
N LEU A 483 1.51 30.01 18.89
CA LEU A 483 2.93 30.27 18.67
C LEU A 483 3.61 31.02 19.83
N PRO A 484 3.01 32.06 20.44
CA PRO A 484 3.61 32.68 21.62
C PRO A 484 3.78 31.69 22.80
N LYS A 485 2.86 30.73 22.95
CA LYS A 485 2.98 29.69 23.97
C LYS A 485 4.11 28.73 23.68
N ILE A 486 4.27 28.31 22.41
CA ILE A 486 5.41 27.48 21.97
C ILE A 486 6.73 28.21 22.18
N ASP A 487 6.82 29.51 21.83
CA ASP A 487 8.03 30.32 22.04
C ASP A 487 8.43 30.39 23.52
N GLU A 488 7.47 30.63 24.42
CA GLU A 488 7.69 30.63 25.87
C GLU A 488 8.31 29.31 26.36
N ILE A 489 7.75 28.17 25.94
CA ILE A 489 8.21 26.84 26.35
C ILE A 489 9.57 26.54 25.73
N LEU A 490 9.76 26.85 24.45
CA LEU A 490 11.00 26.64 23.71
C LEU A 490 12.16 27.38 24.40
N GLN A 491 11.98 28.66 24.73
CA GLN A 491 13.00 29.46 25.42
C GLN A 491 13.35 28.88 26.79
N HIS A 492 12.34 28.47 27.57
CA HIS A 492 12.56 27.85 28.88
C HIS A 492 13.31 26.52 28.74
N LYS A 493 12.92 25.66 27.80
CA LYS A 493 13.50 24.33 27.61
C LYS A 493 14.90 24.37 26.99
N ILE A 494 15.23 25.36 26.17
CA ILE A 494 16.62 25.62 25.74
C ILE A 494 17.51 25.94 26.96
N GLN A 495 17.04 26.76 27.89
CA GLN A 495 17.80 27.05 29.11
C GLN A 495 17.96 25.81 29.99
N GLU A 496 16.91 24.99 30.09
CA GLU A 496 16.95 23.75 30.86
C GLU A 496 17.89 22.71 30.25
N LEU A 497 17.91 22.56 28.92
CA LEU A 497 18.86 21.72 28.20
C LEU A 497 20.31 22.11 28.54
N VAL A 498 20.63 23.40 28.51
CA VAL A 498 21.99 23.89 28.81
C VAL A 498 22.38 23.65 30.27
N GLN A 499 21.40 23.69 31.20
CA GLN A 499 21.67 23.55 32.64
C GLN A 499 21.67 22.10 33.14
N LYS A 500 20.77 21.26 32.60
CA LYS A 500 20.46 19.92 33.12
C LYS A 500 20.62 18.80 32.09
N GLY A 501 20.69 19.13 30.80
CA GLY A 501 20.78 18.14 29.71
C GLY A 501 19.44 17.54 29.27
N THR A 502 18.30 17.99 29.81
CA THR A 502 16.97 17.44 29.46
C THR A 502 16.51 17.88 28.07
N LYS A 503 16.06 16.95 27.23
CA LYS A 503 15.73 17.20 25.81
C LYS A 503 14.30 16.85 25.39
N LEU A 504 13.60 15.96 26.08
CA LEU A 504 12.32 15.37 25.64
C LEU A 504 11.29 16.41 25.16
N VAL A 505 10.96 17.38 26.02
CA VAL A 505 9.97 18.42 25.68
C VAL A 505 10.48 19.34 24.57
N LEU A 506 11.79 19.64 24.56
CA LEU A 506 12.36 20.53 23.55
C LEU A 506 12.27 19.90 22.16
N GLU A 507 12.58 18.61 22.04
CA GLU A 507 12.42 17.87 20.80
C GLU A 507 10.98 17.95 20.28
N GLN A 508 10.02 17.68 21.16
CA GLN A 508 8.62 17.70 20.76
C GLN A 508 8.11 19.10 20.38
N MET A 509 8.55 20.15 21.08
CA MET A 509 8.15 21.53 20.74
C MET A 509 8.72 21.97 19.39
N VAL A 510 9.92 21.51 19.02
CA VAL A 510 10.50 21.75 17.69
C VAL A 510 9.67 21.07 16.59
N THR A 511 9.26 19.81 16.80
CA THR A 511 8.36 19.10 15.87
C THR A 511 6.99 19.77 15.78
N THR A 512 6.41 20.15 16.92
CA THR A 512 5.11 20.87 16.97
C THR A 512 5.16 22.19 16.20
N LEU A 513 6.25 22.95 16.35
CA LEU A 513 6.47 24.18 15.61
C LEU A 513 6.57 23.92 14.10
N ALA A 514 7.25 22.84 13.71
CA ALA A 514 7.42 22.46 12.31
C ALA A 514 6.07 22.15 11.64
N ALA A 515 5.22 21.32 12.27
CA ALA A 515 3.90 20.96 11.76
C ALA A 515 2.99 22.19 11.61
N ILE A 516 2.95 23.07 12.63
CA ILE A 516 2.17 24.32 12.56
C ILE A 516 2.69 25.24 11.44
N ALA A 517 4.02 25.32 11.24
CA ALA A 517 4.59 26.14 10.18
C ALA A 517 4.22 25.63 8.78
N ASP A 518 4.28 24.31 8.57
CA ASP A 518 3.93 23.68 7.31
C ASP A 518 2.45 23.97 6.94
N THR A 519 1.52 23.74 7.87
CA THR A 519 0.09 24.02 7.65
C THR A 519 -0.23 25.52 7.53
N ALA A 520 0.50 26.40 8.22
CA ALA A 520 0.26 27.85 8.18
C ALA A 520 0.78 28.52 6.90
N GLU A 521 1.74 27.91 6.22
CA GLU A 521 2.39 28.39 4.99
C GLU A 521 2.77 29.89 5.09
N GLU A 522 2.32 30.74 4.15
CA GLU A 522 2.73 32.14 4.07
C GLU A 522 2.34 32.97 5.31
N LYS A 523 1.39 32.50 6.12
CA LYS A 523 1.00 33.17 7.38
C LYS A 523 2.05 33.05 8.47
N PHE A 524 2.94 32.06 8.37
CA PHE A 524 4.04 31.90 9.31
C PHE A 524 5.12 33.00 9.18
N THR A 525 5.14 33.74 8.06
CA THR A 525 6.13 34.79 7.75
C THR A 525 6.31 35.82 8.89
N ASN A 526 5.24 36.14 9.63
CA ASN A 526 5.26 37.11 10.73
C ASN A 526 6.00 36.63 11.98
N TYR A 527 6.18 35.30 12.13
CA TYR A 527 6.81 34.68 13.31
C TYR A 527 8.22 34.17 13.01
N TYR A 528 8.63 34.18 11.74
CA TYR A 528 9.94 33.71 11.29
C TYR A 528 11.10 34.29 12.12
N ASP A 529 11.10 35.62 12.34
CA ASP A 529 12.18 36.32 13.02
C ASP A 529 12.25 36.01 14.53
N THR A 530 11.17 35.47 15.11
CA THR A 530 11.11 35.03 16.50
C THR A 530 11.79 33.68 16.68
N PHE A 531 11.52 32.72 15.79
CA PHE A 531 11.95 31.33 15.97
C PHE A 531 13.28 30.99 15.30
N MET A 532 13.56 31.53 14.10
CA MET A 532 14.73 31.14 13.31
C MET A 532 16.07 31.31 14.07
N PRO A 533 16.30 32.39 14.85
CA PRO A 533 17.54 32.52 15.63
C PRO A 533 17.73 31.42 16.67
N ASN A 534 16.65 31.02 17.36
CA ASN A 534 16.68 29.97 18.38
C ASN A 534 16.95 28.60 17.75
N LEU A 535 16.33 28.30 16.60
CA LEU A 535 16.55 27.06 15.88
C LEU A 535 17.99 26.96 15.35
N LYS A 536 18.54 28.04 14.78
CA LYS A 536 19.96 28.09 14.39
C LYS A 536 20.89 27.86 15.59
N PHE A 537 20.55 28.40 16.76
CA PHE A 537 21.31 28.16 17.99
C PHE A 537 21.30 26.67 18.38
N ILE A 538 20.13 26.02 18.38
CA ILE A 538 20.03 24.58 18.69
C ILE A 538 20.87 23.77 17.68
N MET A 539 20.70 24.02 16.38
CA MET A 539 21.43 23.31 15.31
C MET A 539 22.96 23.44 15.44
N GLN A 540 23.45 24.58 15.91
CA GLN A 540 24.88 24.83 16.12
C GLN A 540 25.47 24.17 17.37
N ASN A 541 24.66 23.97 18.42
CA ASN A 541 25.14 23.55 19.74
C ASN A 541 24.81 22.09 20.08
N ALA A 542 23.77 21.49 19.47
CA ALA A 542 23.36 20.10 19.66
C ALA A 542 24.28 19.12 18.90
N THR A 543 25.57 19.08 19.21
CA THR A 543 26.58 18.30 18.46
C THR A 543 26.99 16.98 19.12
N SER A 544 26.58 16.72 20.36
CA SER A 544 26.84 15.46 21.08
C SER A 544 25.97 14.32 20.55
N LYS A 545 26.41 13.05 20.74
CA LYS A 545 25.67 11.86 20.30
C LYS A 545 24.23 11.84 20.83
N GLU A 546 24.06 12.15 22.12
CA GLU A 546 22.75 12.16 22.83
C GLU A 546 21.75 13.21 22.29
N LEU A 547 22.20 14.21 21.53
CA LEU A 547 21.38 15.32 21.02
C LEU A 547 21.21 15.28 19.48
N ARG A 548 21.67 14.21 18.82
CA ARG A 548 21.58 14.07 17.37
C ARG A 548 20.13 14.08 16.88
N LEU A 549 19.22 13.41 17.60
CA LEU A 549 17.78 13.43 17.29
C LEU A 549 17.19 14.84 17.37
N LEU A 550 17.43 15.56 18.48
CA LEU A 550 17.06 16.98 18.61
C LEU A 550 17.60 17.84 17.46
N ARG A 551 18.86 17.63 17.07
CA ARG A 551 19.47 18.35 15.95
C ARG A 551 18.77 18.02 14.62
N GLY A 552 18.46 16.75 14.37
CA GLY A 552 17.69 16.29 13.21
C GLY A 552 16.32 16.96 13.13
N LYS A 553 15.51 16.86 14.19
CA LYS A 553 14.20 17.54 14.31
C LYS A 553 14.29 19.05 14.09
N THR A 554 15.37 19.68 14.57
CA THR A 554 15.63 21.11 14.37
C THR A 554 15.93 21.45 12.91
N ILE A 555 16.72 20.61 12.23
CA ILE A 555 17.03 20.75 10.80
C ILE A 555 15.75 20.67 9.98
N GLU A 556 14.90 19.70 10.30
CA GLU A 556 13.58 19.56 9.69
C GLU A 556 12.73 20.81 9.90
N CYS A 557 12.58 21.27 11.15
CA CYS A 557 11.80 22.47 11.47
C CYS A 557 12.29 23.71 10.69
N ILE A 558 13.61 23.94 10.62
CA ILE A 558 14.19 25.04 9.83
C ILE A 558 13.79 24.92 8.35
N SER A 559 13.88 23.71 7.79
CA SER A 559 13.59 23.47 6.38
C SER A 559 12.09 23.64 6.03
N LEU A 560 11.19 23.19 6.91
CA LEU A 560 9.74 23.35 6.76
C LEU A 560 9.32 24.82 6.92
N ILE A 561 9.85 25.53 7.93
CA ILE A 561 9.65 26.98 8.06
C ILE A 561 10.13 27.70 6.80
N GLY A 562 11.29 27.33 6.26
CA GLY A 562 11.82 27.89 5.02
C GLY A 562 10.89 27.71 3.82
N LEU A 563 10.29 26.52 3.69
CA LEU A 563 9.30 26.22 2.65
C LEU A 563 8.02 27.05 2.84
N ALA A 564 7.48 27.10 4.06
CA ALA A 564 6.26 27.81 4.41
C ALA A 564 6.34 29.33 4.12
N VAL A 565 7.45 29.99 4.49
CA VAL A 565 7.62 31.44 4.27
C VAL A 565 8.06 31.80 2.84
N GLY A 566 8.47 30.80 2.07
CA GLY A 566 8.94 30.93 0.70
C GLY A 566 10.34 31.57 0.55
N THR A 567 10.87 31.49 -0.67
CA THR A 567 12.26 31.81 -1.01
C THR A 567 12.64 33.24 -0.61
N GLN A 568 11.75 34.22 -0.81
CA GLN A 568 12.07 35.63 -0.57
C GLN A 568 12.44 35.92 0.88
N LYS A 569 11.73 35.32 1.85
CA LYS A 569 11.99 35.53 3.27
C LYS A 569 13.19 34.68 3.74
N PHE A 570 13.24 33.40 3.32
CA PHE A 570 14.29 32.47 3.75
C PHE A 570 15.70 32.82 3.24
N MET A 571 15.83 33.50 2.09
CA MET A 571 17.13 33.84 1.50
C MET A 571 18.07 34.65 2.41
N GLN A 572 17.54 35.30 3.46
CA GLN A 572 18.33 36.03 4.46
C GLN A 572 19.21 35.09 5.29
N ASP A 573 18.72 33.87 5.57
CA ASP A 573 19.41 32.86 6.38
C ASP A 573 19.86 31.64 5.56
N ALA A 574 19.42 31.53 4.29
CA ALA A 574 19.70 30.37 3.44
C ALA A 574 21.20 30.03 3.38
N ASN A 575 22.08 31.01 3.21
CA ASN A 575 23.52 30.75 3.17
C ASN A 575 24.06 30.19 4.50
N ASP A 576 23.62 30.73 5.63
CA ASP A 576 24.05 30.27 6.96
C ASP A 576 23.55 28.85 7.22
N VAL A 577 22.26 28.59 6.96
CA VAL A 577 21.64 27.27 7.14
C VAL A 577 22.31 26.23 6.22
N MET A 578 22.54 26.56 4.95
CA MET A 578 23.20 25.67 4.00
C MET A 578 24.64 25.38 4.41
N GLN A 579 25.38 26.35 4.93
CA GLN A 579 26.73 26.10 5.47
C GLN A 579 26.69 25.19 6.70
N LEU A 580 25.70 25.35 7.58
CA LEU A 580 25.52 24.47 8.74
C LEU A 580 25.16 23.04 8.31
N LEU A 581 24.29 22.86 7.30
CA LEU A 581 23.97 21.56 6.72
C LEU A 581 25.19 20.92 6.07
N LEU A 582 25.94 21.67 5.25
CA LEU A 582 27.17 21.19 4.61
C LEU A 582 28.21 20.78 5.64
N LYS A 583 28.42 21.58 6.69
CA LYS A 583 29.34 21.25 7.78
C LYS A 583 28.93 19.95 8.47
N SER A 584 27.63 19.81 8.75
CA SER A 584 27.08 18.59 9.35
C SER A 584 27.35 17.38 8.45
N GLN A 585 27.17 17.51 7.13
CA GLN A 585 27.42 16.45 6.16
C GLN A 585 28.92 16.11 6.02
N THR A 586 29.81 17.10 6.05
CA THR A 586 31.26 16.85 5.95
C THR A 586 31.83 16.23 7.20
N ASP A 587 31.34 16.66 8.37
CA ASP A 587 31.68 16.05 9.66
C ASP A 587 31.05 14.63 9.75
N ALA A 588 29.99 14.35 8.98
CA ALA A 588 29.32 13.06 8.87
C ALA A 588 30.01 12.02 7.99
N ASN A 589 31.06 12.36 7.23
CA ASN A 589 31.82 11.34 6.49
C ASN A 589 32.55 10.34 7.41
N ASP A 590 32.63 10.64 8.72
CA ASP A 590 33.11 9.76 9.80
C ASP A 590 31.96 9.22 10.69
N MET A 591 30.70 9.34 10.28
CA MET A 591 29.54 8.85 11.05
C MET A 591 29.21 7.39 10.79
N GLU A 592 28.63 6.75 11.82
CA GLU A 592 28.11 5.38 11.79
C GLU A 592 26.91 5.32 10.81
N ASP A 593 26.69 4.17 10.15
CA ASP A 593 25.66 4.02 9.12
C ASP A 593 24.21 4.14 9.68
N ASP A 594 24.03 4.13 11.01
CA ASP A 594 22.76 4.17 11.77
C ASP A 594 22.53 5.51 12.49
N ASP A 595 23.17 6.60 12.08
CA ASP A 595 23.04 7.89 12.77
C ASP A 595 21.63 8.52 12.59
N PRO A 596 20.88 8.78 13.68
CA PRO A 596 19.47 9.19 13.61
C PRO A 596 19.24 10.56 12.95
N GLN A 597 20.28 11.39 12.76
CA GLN A 597 20.11 12.68 12.09
C GLN A 597 20.11 12.59 10.55
N MET A 598 20.52 11.45 9.98
CA MET A 598 20.72 11.29 8.53
C MET A 598 19.42 11.44 7.74
N SER A 599 18.33 10.80 8.20
CA SER A 599 17.00 10.89 7.61
C SER A 599 16.52 12.34 7.50
N TYR A 600 16.59 13.09 8.62
CA TYR A 600 16.22 14.50 8.69
C TYR A 600 17.07 15.39 7.77
N MET A 601 18.37 15.09 7.64
CA MET A 601 19.24 15.84 6.73
C MET A 601 18.86 15.62 5.27
N ILE A 602 18.58 14.36 4.88
CA ILE A 602 18.15 14.00 3.53
C ILE A 602 16.85 14.73 3.17
N SER A 603 15.84 14.68 4.03
CA SER A 603 14.56 15.37 3.84
C SER A 603 14.71 16.89 3.78
N ALA A 604 15.56 17.47 4.63
CA ALA A 604 15.84 18.90 4.59
C ALA A 604 16.48 19.33 3.26
N TRP A 605 17.38 18.53 2.68
CA TRP A 605 17.99 18.87 1.39
C TRP A 605 16.97 18.94 0.25
N ALA A 606 15.94 18.09 0.21
CA ALA A 606 14.88 18.21 -0.79
C ALA A 606 14.02 19.44 -0.61
N ARG A 607 13.64 19.76 0.64
CA ARG A 607 12.92 21.01 0.94
C ARG A 607 13.74 22.22 0.51
N MET A 608 15.06 22.21 0.74
CA MET A 608 15.97 23.26 0.24
C MET A 608 16.05 23.30 -1.29
N CYS A 609 16.02 22.15 -1.98
CA CYS A 609 15.98 22.11 -3.45
C CYS A 609 14.68 22.69 -4.00
N LYS A 610 13.53 22.31 -3.45
CA LYS A 610 12.22 22.86 -3.83
C LYS A 610 12.18 24.38 -3.60
N LEU A 611 12.76 24.85 -2.50
CA LEU A 611 12.79 26.27 -2.14
C LEU A 611 13.74 27.12 -3.01
N LEU A 612 14.92 26.60 -3.36
CA LEU A 612 15.95 27.32 -4.10
C LEU A 612 15.86 27.12 -5.63
N GLY A 613 15.13 26.09 -6.07
CA GLY A 613 14.95 25.72 -7.48
C GLY A 613 16.31 25.59 -8.20
N PRO A 614 16.49 26.21 -9.38
CA PRO A 614 17.74 26.12 -10.14
C PRO A 614 19.00 26.56 -9.36
N SER A 615 18.86 27.43 -8.36
CA SER A 615 19.99 27.89 -7.53
C SER A 615 20.57 26.78 -6.64
N PHE A 616 19.83 25.68 -6.47
CA PHE A 616 20.28 24.51 -5.72
C PHE A 616 21.35 23.70 -6.46
N GLN A 617 21.43 23.81 -7.79
CA GLN A 617 22.28 22.97 -8.63
C GLN A 617 23.77 22.97 -8.20
N GLN A 618 24.26 24.09 -7.65
CA GLN A 618 25.63 24.21 -7.13
C GLN A 618 25.96 23.28 -5.96
N TYR A 619 24.95 22.78 -5.24
CA TYR A 619 25.11 21.90 -4.08
C TYR A 619 25.02 20.41 -4.43
N LEU A 620 24.53 20.05 -5.63
CA LEU A 620 24.41 18.65 -6.08
C LEU A 620 25.71 17.83 -5.92
N PRO A 621 26.91 18.35 -6.24
CA PRO A 621 28.13 17.56 -6.10
C PRO A 621 28.43 17.10 -4.66
N VAL A 622 27.91 17.81 -3.65
CA VAL A 622 28.07 17.47 -2.24
C VAL A 622 26.96 16.56 -1.74
N VAL A 623 25.71 16.82 -2.16
CA VAL A 623 24.52 16.12 -1.66
C VAL A 623 24.30 14.77 -2.33
N MET A 624 24.65 14.63 -3.62
CA MET A 624 24.34 13.43 -4.41
C MET A 624 25.10 12.19 -3.92
N GLY A 625 26.35 12.31 -3.47
CA GLY A 625 27.14 11.15 -3.04
C GLY A 625 26.49 10.35 -1.90
N PRO A 626 26.23 10.98 -0.73
CA PRO A 626 25.53 10.35 0.38
C PRO A 626 24.12 9.86 0.00
N LEU A 627 23.39 10.65 -0.78
CA LEU A 627 22.03 10.30 -1.20
C LEU A 627 22.00 9.03 -2.06
N LEU A 628 22.90 8.93 -3.04
CA LEU A 628 23.02 7.76 -3.90
C LEU A 628 23.49 6.53 -3.12
N LYS A 629 24.36 6.68 -2.11
CA LYS A 629 24.77 5.59 -1.20
C LYS A 629 23.54 5.02 -0.48
N THR A 630 22.74 5.89 0.13
CA THR A 630 21.54 5.52 0.90
C THR A 630 20.47 4.89 0.00
N ALA A 631 20.16 5.49 -1.15
CA ALA A 631 19.20 4.93 -2.12
C ALA A 631 19.65 3.57 -2.68
N SER A 632 20.96 3.32 -2.76
CA SER A 632 21.56 2.06 -3.22
C SER A 632 21.71 1.00 -2.12
N MET A 633 21.27 1.29 -0.89
CA MET A 633 21.33 0.34 0.22
C MET A 633 20.57 -0.93 -0.16
N LYS A 634 21.18 -2.07 0.19
CA LYS A 634 20.58 -3.39 0.04
C LYS A 634 20.22 -3.90 1.43
N PRO A 635 18.99 -4.42 1.63
CA PRO A 635 18.64 -4.99 2.92
C PRO A 635 19.54 -6.18 3.22
N GLY A 636 19.82 -6.38 4.51
CA GLY A 636 20.32 -7.67 4.99
C GLY A 636 19.25 -8.72 4.72
N ILE A 637 19.62 -9.81 4.08
CA ILE A 637 18.69 -10.93 3.82
C ILE A 637 19.26 -12.17 4.48
N ALA A 638 18.44 -12.85 5.26
CA ALA A 638 18.76 -14.11 5.90
C ALA A 638 17.73 -15.16 5.46
N PHE A 639 18.20 -16.31 4.97
CA PHE A 639 17.36 -17.47 4.79
C PHE A 639 17.67 -18.43 5.93
N LEU A 640 16.74 -18.57 6.86
CA LEU A 640 16.90 -19.31 8.10
C LEU A 640 15.91 -20.46 8.17
N ASP A 641 16.20 -21.40 9.06
CA ASP A 641 15.20 -22.36 9.52
C ASP A 641 14.32 -21.70 10.58
N ALA A 642 13.10 -22.19 10.77
CA ALA A 642 12.19 -21.68 11.79
C ALA A 642 12.82 -21.64 13.20
N ASP A 643 13.70 -22.61 13.52
CA ASP A 643 14.44 -22.65 14.79
C ASP A 643 15.54 -21.58 14.88
N ASP A 644 16.19 -21.24 13.75
CA ASP A 644 17.27 -20.25 13.69
C ASP A 644 16.71 -18.82 13.71
N ALA A 645 15.53 -18.60 13.09
CA ALA A 645 14.83 -17.33 13.10
C ALA A 645 14.42 -16.90 14.52
N LYS A 646 13.99 -17.84 15.37
CA LYS A 646 13.65 -17.57 16.79
C LYS A 646 14.79 -16.94 17.60
N ASN A 647 16.06 -17.18 17.21
CA ASN A 647 17.21 -16.59 17.91
C ASN A 647 17.55 -15.18 17.38
N MET A 648 17.01 -14.80 16.21
CA MET A 648 17.23 -13.50 15.58
C MET A 648 16.01 -12.58 15.67
N THR A 649 14.84 -13.09 16.06
CA THR A 649 13.64 -12.28 16.35
C THR A 649 13.84 -11.33 17.54
N GLU A 650 14.86 -11.56 18.37
CA GLU A 650 15.27 -10.63 19.44
C GLU A 650 16.22 -9.52 18.94
N GLU A 651 16.73 -9.58 17.70
CA GLU A 651 17.56 -8.51 17.12
C GLU A 651 16.67 -7.43 16.48
N GLU A 652 16.73 -6.20 17.03
CA GLU A 652 16.01 -5.04 16.48
C GLU A 652 16.25 -4.86 14.97
N GLY A 653 15.15 -4.63 14.24
CA GLY A 653 15.17 -4.37 12.80
C GLY A 653 15.19 -5.62 11.91
N TRP A 654 15.09 -6.84 12.42
CA TRP A 654 14.87 -8.04 11.58
C TRP A 654 13.41 -8.49 11.60
N HIS A 655 12.83 -8.61 10.41
CA HIS A 655 11.47 -9.11 10.22
C HIS A 655 11.51 -10.42 9.43
N PHE A 656 10.72 -11.39 9.89
CA PHE A 656 10.80 -12.77 9.42
C PHE A 656 9.45 -13.21 8.86
N VAL A 657 9.45 -13.63 7.59
CA VAL A 657 8.28 -14.17 6.90
C VAL A 657 8.51 -15.65 6.63
N ASN A 658 7.53 -16.50 6.95
CA ASN A 658 7.62 -17.92 6.61
C ASN A 658 7.43 -18.11 5.10
N VAL A 659 8.43 -18.72 4.44
CA VAL A 659 8.41 -19.02 3.01
C VAL A 659 8.33 -20.53 2.82
N GLY A 660 7.14 -20.98 2.44
CA GLY A 660 6.81 -22.42 2.42
C GLY A 660 6.70 -22.98 3.84
N GLU A 661 6.74 -24.30 3.97
CA GLU A 661 6.30 -24.98 5.19
C GLU A 661 7.30 -24.91 6.38
N GLN A 662 8.59 -24.61 6.14
CA GLN A 662 9.66 -24.74 7.16
C GLN A 662 10.86 -23.78 7.01
N HIS A 663 10.85 -22.92 6.00
CA HIS A 663 11.91 -21.92 5.82
C HIS A 663 11.38 -20.56 6.25
N THR A 664 12.22 -19.80 6.92
CA THR A 664 11.90 -18.46 7.33
C THR A 664 12.85 -17.51 6.63
N PHE A 665 12.26 -16.52 5.99
CA PHE A 665 12.96 -15.50 5.24
C PHE A 665 13.00 -14.23 6.08
N GLY A 666 14.20 -13.86 6.52
CA GLY A 666 14.49 -12.67 7.30
C GLY A 666 14.94 -11.51 6.43
N VAL A 667 14.38 -10.33 6.69
CA VAL A 667 14.79 -9.06 6.11
C VAL A 667 15.23 -8.15 7.24
N ASN A 668 16.41 -7.56 7.10
CA ASN A 668 16.80 -6.44 7.93
C ASN A 668 16.19 -5.15 7.37
N THR A 669 15.26 -4.59 8.12
CA THR A 669 14.45 -3.42 7.79
C THR A 669 15.10 -2.13 8.24
N ALA A 670 16.18 -2.20 9.03
CA ALA A 670 16.98 -1.04 9.39
C ALA A 670 17.50 -0.32 8.13
N GLY A 671 17.23 0.98 8.05
CA GLY A 671 17.60 1.83 6.92
C GLY A 671 16.75 1.66 5.65
N LEU A 672 15.70 0.82 5.65
CA LEU A 672 14.77 0.77 4.51
C LEU A 672 13.94 2.04 4.38
N GLU A 673 13.54 2.65 5.49
CA GLU A 673 12.87 3.96 5.51
C GLU A 673 13.79 5.07 4.96
N ASP A 674 15.07 5.04 5.35
CA ASP A 674 16.09 5.95 4.81
C ASP A 674 16.29 5.77 3.31
N LYS A 675 16.29 4.52 2.82
CA LYS A 675 16.33 4.20 1.39
C LYS A 675 15.10 4.75 0.67
N ALA A 676 13.90 4.57 1.22
CA ALA A 676 12.65 5.06 0.64
C ALA A 676 12.68 6.60 0.54
N THR A 677 13.01 7.26 1.64
CA THR A 677 13.18 8.72 1.73
C THR A 677 14.22 9.20 0.71
N ALA A 678 15.38 8.55 0.64
CA ALA A 678 16.43 8.90 -0.31
C ALA A 678 15.96 8.77 -1.78
N CYS A 679 15.17 7.74 -2.10
CA CYS A 679 14.57 7.60 -3.42
C CYS A 679 13.59 8.76 -3.71
N GLN A 680 12.74 9.12 -2.75
CA GLN A 680 11.80 10.23 -2.92
C GLN A 680 12.53 11.55 -3.17
N MET A 681 13.66 11.77 -2.51
CA MET A 681 14.46 12.98 -2.73
C MET A 681 15.07 13.02 -4.14
N LEU A 682 15.49 11.86 -4.68
CA LEU A 682 15.97 11.78 -6.06
C LEU A 682 14.86 12.15 -7.06
N VAL A 683 13.62 11.74 -6.81
CA VAL A 683 12.45 12.15 -7.59
C VAL A 683 12.21 13.65 -7.49
N CYS A 684 12.28 14.21 -6.28
CA CYS A 684 12.16 15.65 -6.07
C CYS A 684 13.23 16.42 -6.86
N TYR A 685 14.50 16.00 -6.84
CA TYR A 685 15.55 16.66 -7.60
C TYR A 685 15.34 16.58 -9.11
N ALA A 686 14.94 15.42 -9.62
CA ALA A 686 14.62 15.27 -11.04
C ALA A 686 13.49 16.23 -11.46
N ARG A 687 12.41 16.30 -10.66
CA ARG A 687 11.25 17.16 -10.90
C ARG A 687 11.59 18.64 -10.87
N GLU A 688 12.28 19.09 -9.83
CA GLU A 688 12.53 20.53 -9.60
C GLU A 688 13.66 21.08 -10.47
N LEU A 689 14.70 20.28 -10.75
CA LEU A 689 15.89 20.75 -11.47
C LEU A 689 15.84 20.45 -12.97
N LYS A 690 14.99 19.51 -13.41
CA LYS A 690 14.81 19.13 -14.82
C LYS A 690 16.16 18.88 -15.53
N GLU A 691 16.47 19.67 -16.56
CA GLU A 691 17.74 19.60 -17.31
C GLU A 691 18.98 19.75 -16.42
N GLY A 692 18.88 20.47 -15.29
CA GLY A 692 19.95 20.61 -14.31
C GLY A 692 20.35 19.31 -13.61
N PHE A 693 19.51 18.27 -13.69
CA PHE A 693 19.73 16.93 -13.14
C PHE A 693 20.24 15.91 -14.18
N ALA A 694 20.39 16.31 -15.45
CA ALA A 694 20.70 15.41 -16.56
C ALA A 694 21.96 14.55 -16.33
N ASP A 695 22.98 15.08 -15.65
CA ASP A 695 24.23 14.38 -15.38
C ASP A 695 24.08 13.17 -14.44
N TYR A 696 23.06 13.19 -13.57
CA TYR A 696 22.78 12.11 -12.61
C TYR A 696 21.70 11.13 -13.09
N ALA A 697 20.92 11.51 -14.11
CA ALA A 697 19.72 10.78 -14.53
C ALA A 697 19.96 9.27 -14.78
N GLU A 698 20.99 8.90 -15.54
CA GLU A 698 21.29 7.48 -15.82
C GLU A 698 21.74 6.70 -14.57
N GLN A 699 22.49 7.33 -13.67
CA GLN A 699 22.90 6.70 -12.42
C GLN A 699 21.67 6.43 -11.55
N VAL A 700 20.75 7.38 -11.47
CA VAL A 700 19.51 7.23 -10.71
C VAL A 700 18.60 6.18 -11.35
N VAL A 701 18.47 6.11 -12.67
CA VAL A 701 17.73 5.04 -13.35
C VAL A 701 18.26 3.66 -12.97
N LYS A 702 19.59 3.49 -12.89
CA LYS A 702 20.22 2.22 -12.48
C LYS A 702 19.95 1.83 -11.02
N ILE A 703 19.55 2.78 -10.18
CA ILE A 703 19.15 2.56 -8.78
C ILE A 703 17.65 2.28 -8.70
N MET A 704 16.83 3.05 -9.44
CA MET A 704 15.37 2.98 -9.36
C MET A 704 14.79 1.74 -10.03
N VAL A 705 15.32 1.32 -11.19
CA VAL A 705 14.76 0.19 -11.94
C VAL A 705 14.73 -1.13 -11.15
N PRO A 706 15.78 -1.53 -10.40
CA PRO A 706 15.70 -2.69 -9.52
C PRO A 706 14.64 -2.58 -8.42
N ASN A 707 14.33 -1.36 -7.97
CA ASN A 707 13.38 -1.12 -6.89
C ASN A 707 11.92 -1.35 -7.31
N LEU A 708 11.61 -1.43 -8.63
CA LEU A 708 10.26 -1.74 -9.14
C LEU A 708 9.75 -3.14 -8.73
N THR A 709 10.67 -4.07 -8.44
CA THR A 709 10.36 -5.47 -8.07
C THR A 709 10.98 -5.83 -6.71
N PHE A 710 11.18 -4.83 -5.87
CA PHE A 710 11.75 -5.02 -4.54
C PHE A 710 10.62 -5.45 -3.59
N TYR A 711 10.67 -6.67 -3.06
CA TYR A 711 9.51 -7.31 -2.39
C TYR A 711 9.76 -7.57 -0.89
N TYR A 712 9.76 -6.56 -0.02
CA TYR A 712 9.99 -6.77 1.42
C TYR A 712 9.27 -5.72 2.34
N GLU A 713 8.07 -6.02 2.85
CA GLU A 713 7.38 -5.25 3.91
C GLU A 713 6.72 -3.90 3.51
N ASP A 714 5.77 -3.42 4.32
CA ASP A 714 4.85 -2.30 4.02
C ASP A 714 5.55 -0.96 3.72
N ASN A 715 6.72 -0.72 4.32
CA ASN A 715 7.53 0.49 4.07
C ASN A 715 8.14 0.54 2.65
N ILE A 716 8.03 -0.53 1.85
CA ILE A 716 8.48 -0.59 0.46
C ILE A 716 7.44 -0.11 -0.56
N LEU A 717 6.16 -0.03 -0.19
CA LEU A 717 5.12 0.50 -1.08
C LEU A 717 5.57 1.86 -1.65
N SER A 718 6.03 2.73 -0.74
CA SER A 718 6.62 4.03 -1.06
C SER A 718 7.82 3.95 -2.01
N THR A 719 8.74 2.99 -1.82
CA THR A 719 9.93 2.84 -2.66
C THR A 719 9.60 2.40 -4.08
N LYS A 720 8.65 1.46 -4.25
CA LYS A 720 8.19 1.01 -5.58
C LYS A 720 7.47 2.12 -6.33
N ILE A 721 6.53 2.80 -5.65
CA ILE A 721 5.79 3.94 -6.20
C ILE A 721 6.78 5.03 -6.66
N THR A 722 7.71 5.39 -5.78
CA THR A 722 8.74 6.39 -6.07
C THR A 722 9.63 5.97 -7.25
N ALA A 723 10.02 4.69 -7.30
CA ALA A 723 10.83 4.17 -8.39
C ALA A 723 10.10 4.31 -9.73
N ALA A 724 8.81 3.98 -9.79
CA ALA A 724 7.98 4.13 -10.97
C ALA A 724 7.78 5.60 -11.36
N GLU A 725 7.42 6.46 -10.40
CA GLU A 725 7.22 7.90 -10.61
C GLU A 725 8.49 8.57 -11.17
N SER A 726 9.67 8.08 -10.77
CA SER A 726 10.96 8.62 -11.21
C SER A 726 11.22 8.46 -12.71
N LEU A 727 10.75 7.38 -13.34
CA LEU A 727 11.18 6.98 -14.67
C LEU A 727 10.86 8.00 -15.76
N PRO A 728 9.60 8.50 -15.91
CA PRO A 728 9.30 9.54 -16.88
C PRO A 728 10.05 10.84 -16.61
N LEU A 729 10.22 11.23 -15.34
CA LEU A 729 10.96 12.44 -14.96
C LEU A 729 12.45 12.32 -15.33
N LEU A 730 13.06 11.16 -15.11
CA LEU A 730 14.47 10.93 -15.45
C LEU A 730 14.69 10.93 -16.96
N LEU A 731 13.72 10.44 -17.75
CA LEU A 731 13.73 10.60 -19.21
C LEU A 731 13.61 12.07 -19.62
N GLU A 732 12.75 12.86 -18.95
CA GLU A 732 12.64 14.31 -19.18
C GLU A 732 13.98 15.01 -18.90
N CYS A 733 14.60 14.77 -17.75
CA CYS A 733 15.92 15.30 -17.39
C CYS A 733 16.98 14.95 -18.44
N ALA A 734 16.96 13.72 -18.95
CA ALA A 734 17.94 13.22 -19.91
C ALA A 734 17.73 13.72 -21.34
N LYS A 735 16.62 14.40 -21.65
CA LYS A 735 16.28 14.89 -22.99
C LYS A 735 17.38 15.74 -23.63
N ILE A 736 18.04 16.59 -22.84
CA ILE A 736 19.12 17.45 -23.28
C ILE A 736 20.36 16.68 -23.81
N LYS A 737 20.51 15.40 -23.44
CA LYS A 737 21.58 14.51 -23.92
C LYS A 737 21.30 13.89 -25.30
N GLY A 738 20.09 14.09 -25.84
CA GLY A 738 19.70 13.70 -27.20
C GLY A 738 18.98 12.35 -27.28
N GLU A 739 18.30 12.13 -28.40
CA GLU A 739 17.39 10.99 -28.62
C GLU A 739 18.05 9.61 -28.45
N GLN A 740 19.30 9.45 -28.94
CA GLN A 740 20.00 8.17 -28.82
C GLN A 740 20.26 7.78 -27.36
N TYR A 741 20.47 8.77 -26.48
CA TYR A 741 20.63 8.54 -25.05
C TYR A 741 19.32 8.08 -24.42
N LEU A 742 18.20 8.72 -24.78
CA LEU A 742 16.86 8.32 -24.33
C LEU A 742 16.50 6.90 -24.77
N VAL A 743 16.84 6.51 -26.00
CA VAL A 743 16.61 5.14 -26.50
C VAL A 743 17.36 4.11 -25.66
N GLN A 744 18.59 4.40 -25.25
CA GLN A 744 19.38 3.50 -24.40
C GLN A 744 18.82 3.41 -22.98
N MET A 745 18.40 4.54 -22.40
CA MET A 745 17.73 4.55 -21.09
C MET A 745 16.43 3.75 -21.14
N TRP A 746 15.59 3.99 -22.15
CA TRP A 746 14.33 3.26 -22.33
C TRP A 746 14.54 1.75 -22.54
N ALA A 747 15.57 1.35 -23.29
CA ALA A 747 15.91 -0.05 -23.47
C ALA A 747 16.27 -0.76 -22.15
N TYR A 748 16.78 -0.02 -21.16
CA TYR A 748 17.04 -0.53 -19.81
C TYR A 748 15.79 -0.53 -18.92
N ILE A 749 14.95 0.49 -19.05
CA ILE A 749 13.74 0.69 -18.23
C ILE A 749 12.60 -0.27 -18.62
N TYR A 750 12.33 -0.42 -19.92
CA TYR A 750 11.13 -1.09 -20.42
C TYR A 750 10.97 -2.54 -19.91
N PRO A 751 11.98 -3.44 -20.02
CA PRO A 751 11.75 -4.84 -19.66
C PRO A 751 11.43 -5.04 -18.16
N PRO A 752 12.16 -4.42 -17.21
CA PRO A 752 11.81 -4.50 -15.80
C PRO A 752 10.47 -3.85 -15.46
N LEU A 753 10.12 -2.70 -16.07
CA LEU A 753 8.84 -2.04 -15.84
C LEU A 753 7.66 -2.91 -16.28
N LEU A 754 7.73 -3.49 -17.47
CA LEU A 754 6.69 -4.43 -17.92
C LEU A 754 6.63 -5.67 -17.02
N LYS A 755 7.78 -6.18 -16.58
CA LYS A 755 7.80 -7.32 -15.66
C LYS A 755 7.15 -6.98 -14.32
N ALA A 756 7.38 -5.78 -13.80
CA ALA A 756 6.75 -5.30 -12.57
C ALA A 756 5.22 -5.21 -12.72
N ILE A 757 4.72 -4.70 -13.85
CA ILE A 757 3.27 -4.69 -14.17
C ILE A 757 2.69 -6.12 -14.16
N GLN A 758 3.44 -7.12 -14.64
CA GLN A 758 2.97 -8.51 -14.72
C GLN A 758 2.97 -9.26 -13.38
N THR A 759 3.70 -8.79 -12.37
CA THR A 759 3.93 -9.55 -11.13
C THR A 759 3.59 -8.78 -9.86
N GLU A 760 3.12 -7.54 -9.94
CA GLU A 760 2.75 -6.76 -8.77
C GLU A 760 1.38 -7.20 -8.23
N PRO A 761 1.29 -7.68 -6.97
CA PRO A 761 0.02 -8.04 -6.36
C PRO A 761 -0.80 -6.83 -5.90
N GLU A 762 -0.13 -5.76 -5.46
CA GLU A 762 -0.76 -4.59 -4.85
C GLU A 762 -1.34 -3.63 -5.90
N VAL A 763 -2.64 -3.34 -5.77
CA VAL A 763 -3.43 -2.56 -6.74
C VAL A 763 -2.86 -1.15 -6.90
N ASP A 764 -2.59 -0.45 -5.81
CA ASP A 764 -2.09 0.93 -5.83
C ASP A 764 -0.68 1.05 -6.44
N ILE A 765 0.19 0.05 -6.22
CA ILE A 765 1.51 0.04 -6.83
C ILE A 765 1.39 -0.28 -8.33
N LEU A 766 0.57 -1.26 -8.67
CA LEU A 766 0.33 -1.65 -10.06
C LEU A 766 -0.21 -0.48 -10.88
N GLU A 767 -1.13 0.31 -10.32
CA GLU A 767 -1.59 1.56 -10.90
C GLU A 767 -0.40 2.50 -11.22
N GLN A 768 0.49 2.73 -10.25
CA GLN A 768 1.64 3.62 -10.43
C GLN A 768 2.64 3.09 -11.47
N HIS A 769 2.81 1.77 -11.56
CA HIS A 769 3.62 1.13 -12.60
C HIS A 769 3.03 1.35 -14.00
N MET A 770 1.71 1.20 -14.15
CA MET A 770 0.99 1.41 -15.42
C MET A 770 0.95 2.88 -15.83
N GLU A 771 0.77 3.79 -14.86
CA GLU A 771 0.84 5.23 -15.10
C GLU A 771 2.24 5.67 -15.53
N SER A 772 3.28 5.17 -14.85
CA SER A 772 4.67 5.41 -15.24
C SER A 772 4.96 4.92 -16.66
N PHE A 773 4.50 3.71 -17.00
CA PHE A 773 4.63 3.17 -18.35
C PHE A 773 3.96 4.08 -19.39
N SER A 774 2.73 4.49 -19.14
CA SER A 774 1.96 5.35 -20.05
C SER A 774 2.66 6.69 -20.27
N LYS A 775 3.09 7.36 -19.20
CA LYS A 775 3.86 8.61 -19.26
C LYS A 775 5.19 8.47 -20.01
N CYS A 776 5.91 7.35 -19.82
CA CYS A 776 7.12 7.07 -20.57
C CYS A 776 6.84 6.91 -22.07
N VAL A 777 5.78 6.17 -22.43
CA VAL A 777 5.39 5.96 -23.82
C VAL A 777 4.98 7.27 -24.49
N GLU A 778 4.15 8.07 -23.83
CA GLU A 778 3.73 9.41 -24.29
C GLU A 778 4.91 10.35 -24.50
N PHE A 779 5.82 10.42 -23.52
CA PHE A 779 6.99 11.29 -23.58
C PHE A 779 7.94 10.90 -24.73
N LEU A 780 8.19 9.59 -24.92
CA LEU A 780 9.10 9.09 -25.96
C LEU A 780 8.45 9.11 -27.36
N GLY A 781 7.14 8.96 -27.42
CA GLY A 781 6.35 9.02 -28.65
C GLY A 781 6.59 7.84 -29.61
N ARG A 782 6.39 8.10 -30.89
CA ARG A 782 6.37 7.07 -31.94
C ARG A 782 7.71 6.34 -32.06
N GLY A 783 7.66 5.00 -32.09
CA GLY A 783 8.83 4.14 -32.27
C GLY A 783 9.54 3.72 -30.97
N CYS A 784 9.02 4.10 -29.80
CA CYS A 784 9.54 3.63 -28.50
C CYS A 784 9.21 2.14 -28.25
N LEU A 785 8.15 1.63 -28.88
CA LEU A 785 7.72 0.23 -28.86
C LEU A 785 7.84 -0.37 -30.28
N ASP A 786 8.51 -1.51 -30.39
CA ASP A 786 8.52 -2.32 -31.61
C ASP A 786 7.41 -3.38 -31.54
N ASP A 787 7.20 -4.12 -32.64
CA ASP A 787 6.13 -5.12 -32.73
C ASP A 787 6.21 -6.19 -31.63
N ALA A 788 7.41 -6.62 -31.25
CA ALA A 788 7.58 -7.63 -30.21
C ALA A 788 7.17 -7.06 -28.84
N LYS A 789 7.64 -5.84 -28.52
CA LYS A 789 7.27 -5.15 -27.29
C LYS A 789 5.76 -4.90 -27.20
N MET A 790 5.14 -4.47 -28.30
CA MET A 790 3.69 -4.29 -28.33
C MET A 790 2.94 -5.61 -28.04
N GLN A 791 3.41 -6.75 -28.55
CA GLN A 791 2.79 -8.04 -28.24
C GLN A 791 3.01 -8.47 -26.77
N ASP A 792 4.16 -8.16 -26.18
CA ASP A 792 4.40 -8.42 -24.75
C ASP A 792 3.45 -7.59 -23.86
N VAL A 793 3.22 -6.32 -24.23
CA VAL A 793 2.22 -5.45 -23.57
C VAL A 793 0.82 -6.02 -23.73
N ALA A 794 0.42 -6.44 -24.93
CA ALA A 794 -0.89 -7.06 -25.14
C ALA A 794 -1.10 -8.30 -24.27
N LYS A 795 -0.07 -9.13 -24.12
CA LYS A 795 -0.13 -10.32 -23.28
C LYS A 795 -0.38 -9.95 -21.81
N ALA A 796 0.36 -8.97 -21.29
CA ALA A 796 0.20 -8.50 -19.91
C ALA A 796 -1.23 -7.98 -19.65
N LEU A 797 -1.74 -7.11 -20.53
CA LEU A 797 -3.09 -6.55 -20.39
C LEU A 797 -4.20 -7.62 -20.51
N ASN A 798 -4.01 -8.64 -21.34
CA ASN A 798 -4.96 -9.76 -21.42
C ASN A 798 -5.00 -10.57 -20.11
N GLU A 799 -3.85 -10.87 -19.51
CA GLU A 799 -3.77 -11.56 -18.22
C GLU A 799 -4.48 -10.76 -17.11
N MET A 800 -4.35 -9.43 -17.12
CA MET A 800 -5.06 -8.54 -16.19
C MET A 800 -6.57 -8.56 -16.42
N MET A 801 -7.04 -8.42 -17.66
CA MET A 801 -8.49 -8.50 -17.97
C MET A 801 -9.09 -9.87 -17.64
N ASP A 802 -8.36 -10.96 -17.88
CA ASP A 802 -8.82 -12.31 -17.50
C ASP A 802 -8.95 -12.44 -15.98
N THR A 803 -8.04 -11.83 -15.22
CA THR A 803 -8.08 -11.76 -13.75
C THR A 803 -9.28 -10.94 -13.27
N HIS A 804 -9.54 -9.76 -13.86
CA HIS A 804 -10.74 -8.94 -13.60
C HIS A 804 -12.02 -9.78 -13.70
N PHE A 805 -12.19 -10.49 -14.82
CA PHE A 805 -13.38 -11.33 -15.00
C PHE A 805 -13.44 -12.54 -14.04
N LYS A 806 -12.29 -13.07 -13.60
CA LYS A 806 -12.24 -14.15 -12.62
C LYS A 806 -12.69 -13.66 -11.24
N ARG A 807 -12.12 -12.55 -10.76
CA ARG A 807 -12.45 -11.92 -9.47
C ARG A 807 -13.91 -11.50 -9.40
N GLN A 808 -14.46 -10.94 -10.47
CA GLN A 808 -15.89 -10.65 -10.57
C GLN A 808 -16.79 -11.88 -10.34
N ASN A 809 -16.41 -13.05 -10.88
CA ASN A 809 -17.15 -14.30 -10.63
C ASN A 809 -16.95 -14.80 -9.19
N GLU A 810 -15.74 -14.67 -8.64
CA GLU A 810 -15.43 -15.04 -7.25
C GLU A 810 -16.29 -14.23 -6.28
N ARG A 811 -16.37 -12.90 -6.44
CA ARG A 811 -17.27 -12.03 -5.65
C ARG A 811 -18.73 -12.46 -5.74
N HIS A 812 -19.20 -12.87 -6.93
CA HIS A 812 -20.57 -13.38 -7.09
C HIS A 812 -20.80 -14.71 -6.34
N GLU A 813 -19.81 -15.60 -6.27
CA GLU A 813 -19.91 -16.81 -5.47
C GLU A 813 -19.80 -16.52 -3.96
N GLN A 814 -18.96 -15.56 -3.54
CA GLN A 814 -18.85 -15.15 -2.14
C GLN A 814 -20.18 -14.62 -1.57
N ARG A 815 -20.96 -13.89 -2.38
CA ARG A 815 -22.33 -13.44 -2.01
C ARG A 815 -23.33 -14.58 -1.74
N LYS A 816 -22.98 -15.83 -2.08
CA LYS A 816 -23.82 -17.01 -1.81
C LYS A 816 -23.37 -17.78 -0.56
N ASP A 817 -22.26 -17.39 0.08
CA ASP A 817 -21.79 -18.03 1.31
C ASP A 817 -22.80 -17.80 2.46
N GLU A 818 -22.86 -18.75 3.40
CA GLU A 818 -23.77 -18.64 4.55
C GLU A 818 -23.33 -17.59 5.58
N ASP A 819 -22.07 -17.15 5.52
CA ASP A 819 -21.52 -16.06 6.32
C ASP A 819 -21.68 -14.69 5.65
N TYR A 820 -22.29 -14.59 4.46
CA TYR A 820 -22.55 -13.31 3.81
C TYR A 820 -23.41 -12.40 4.70
N ASP A 821 -22.90 -11.22 5.01
CA ASP A 821 -23.57 -10.14 5.74
C ASP A 821 -23.27 -8.77 5.10
N GLU A 822 -23.77 -7.70 5.73
CA GLU A 822 -23.62 -6.35 5.20
C GLU A 822 -22.17 -5.88 5.15
N ASP A 823 -21.35 -6.24 6.14
CA ASP A 823 -19.94 -5.84 6.17
C ASP A 823 -19.13 -6.62 5.12
N VAL A 824 -19.49 -7.88 4.84
CA VAL A 824 -18.92 -8.63 3.70
C VAL A 824 -19.29 -7.97 2.37
N GLU A 825 -20.52 -7.46 2.20
CA GLU A 825 -20.87 -6.73 0.96
C GLU A 825 -20.07 -5.43 0.81
N GLU A 826 -19.81 -4.70 1.89
CA GLU A 826 -18.95 -3.51 1.86
C GLU A 826 -17.53 -3.89 1.34
N ASN A 827 -16.90 -4.92 1.91
CA ASN A 827 -15.58 -5.38 1.43
C ASN A 827 -15.59 -5.84 -0.03
N LEU A 828 -16.64 -6.56 -0.45
CA LEU A 828 -16.78 -6.99 -1.85
C LEU A 828 -17.01 -5.82 -2.82
N GLN A 829 -17.54 -4.70 -2.34
CA GLN A 829 -17.66 -3.48 -3.13
C GLN A 829 -16.33 -2.76 -3.23
N ASP A 830 -15.56 -2.68 -2.13
CA ASP A 830 -14.20 -2.11 -2.15
C ASP A 830 -13.29 -2.90 -3.12
N GLU A 831 -13.36 -4.24 -3.11
CA GLU A 831 -12.67 -5.10 -4.10
C GLU A 831 -13.12 -4.83 -5.55
N ASP A 832 -14.40 -4.51 -5.76
CA ASP A 832 -14.92 -4.18 -7.09
C ASP A 832 -14.41 -2.81 -7.56
N ASP A 833 -14.35 -1.84 -6.66
CA ASP A 833 -13.84 -0.50 -6.93
C ASP A 833 -12.34 -0.55 -7.30
N ASP A 834 -11.55 -1.39 -6.62
CA ASP A 834 -10.14 -1.66 -6.95
C ASP A 834 -9.97 -2.30 -8.34
N ASP A 835 -10.76 -3.33 -8.66
CA ASP A 835 -10.73 -3.97 -9.98
C ASP A 835 -11.13 -2.98 -11.09
N VAL A 836 -12.12 -2.11 -10.84
CA VAL A 836 -12.54 -1.05 -11.77
C VAL A 836 -11.43 0.00 -11.94
N LYS A 837 -10.72 0.35 -10.86
CA LYS A 837 -9.54 1.22 -10.90
C LYS A 837 -8.46 0.63 -11.79
N LEU A 838 -8.14 -0.66 -11.66
CA LEU A 838 -7.19 -1.34 -12.54
C LEU A 838 -7.66 -1.39 -13.99
N LEU A 839 -8.95 -1.64 -14.24
CA LEU A 839 -9.51 -1.62 -15.58
C LEU A 839 -9.37 -0.24 -16.25
N SER A 840 -9.52 0.85 -15.48
CA SER A 840 -9.23 2.20 -15.98
C SER A 840 -7.77 2.34 -16.42
N LYS A 841 -6.82 1.79 -15.67
CA LYS A 841 -5.39 1.82 -16.02
C LYS A 841 -5.06 0.96 -17.23
N VAL A 842 -5.76 -0.15 -17.43
CA VAL A 842 -5.69 -0.92 -18.68
C VAL A 842 -6.11 -0.03 -19.86
N SER A 843 -7.18 0.76 -19.71
CA SER A 843 -7.58 1.76 -20.70
C SER A 843 -6.48 2.81 -20.93
N ASP A 844 -5.89 3.38 -19.88
CA ASP A 844 -4.80 4.38 -19.98
C ASP A 844 -3.57 3.85 -20.74
N VAL A 845 -3.18 2.59 -20.50
CA VAL A 845 -2.07 1.96 -21.22
C VAL A 845 -2.42 1.76 -22.70
N ILE A 846 -3.65 1.36 -23.01
CA ILE A 846 -4.11 1.23 -24.40
C ILE A 846 -4.16 2.60 -25.08
N HIS A 847 -4.68 3.62 -24.38
CA HIS A 847 -4.73 5.01 -24.81
C HIS A 847 -3.35 5.54 -25.18
N SER A 848 -2.36 5.44 -24.27
CA SER A 848 -1.00 5.93 -24.50
C SER A 848 -0.30 5.23 -25.67
N VAL A 849 -0.51 3.92 -25.84
CA VAL A 849 0.05 3.16 -26.96
C VAL A 849 -0.64 3.54 -28.29
N LEU A 850 -1.96 3.63 -28.33
CA LEU A 850 -2.70 4.06 -29.52
C LEU A 850 -2.37 5.51 -29.89
N GLY A 851 -2.35 6.42 -28.92
CA GLY A 851 -2.04 7.84 -29.10
C GLY A 851 -0.64 8.12 -29.65
N THR A 852 0.32 7.25 -29.33
CA THR A 852 1.71 7.43 -29.79
C THR A 852 2.06 6.61 -31.04
N GLN A 853 1.53 5.39 -31.18
CA GLN A 853 1.85 4.48 -32.27
C GLN A 853 0.80 4.47 -33.40
N ALA A 854 -0.42 4.95 -33.13
CA ALA A 854 -1.53 5.04 -34.08
C ALA A 854 -1.77 3.70 -34.82
N GLU A 855 -1.80 3.70 -36.15
CA GLU A 855 -2.12 2.52 -36.95
C GLU A 855 -1.15 1.33 -36.77
N THR A 856 0.09 1.57 -36.28
CA THR A 856 1.05 0.47 -36.07
C THR A 856 0.73 -0.36 -34.83
N ALA A 857 -0.11 0.14 -33.91
CA ALA A 857 -0.58 -0.62 -32.74
C ALA A 857 -1.76 -1.54 -33.04
N LEU A 858 -2.34 -1.51 -34.25
CA LEU A 858 -3.49 -2.36 -34.59
C LEU A 858 -3.27 -3.88 -34.39
N PRO A 859 -2.09 -4.47 -34.70
CA PRO A 859 -1.84 -5.88 -34.40
C PRO A 859 -1.83 -6.21 -32.91
N MET A 860 -1.43 -5.27 -32.05
CA MET A 860 -1.54 -5.40 -30.60
C MET A 860 -3.00 -5.36 -30.17
N PHE A 861 -3.75 -4.39 -30.69
CA PHE A 861 -5.17 -4.23 -30.40
C PHE A 861 -5.99 -5.49 -30.79
N GLU A 862 -5.66 -6.12 -31.92
CA GLU A 862 -6.28 -7.39 -32.34
C GLU A 862 -6.09 -8.53 -31.34
N THR A 863 -4.95 -8.57 -30.64
CA THR A 863 -4.67 -9.56 -29.59
C THR A 863 -5.54 -9.32 -28.35
N LEU A 864 -5.88 -8.06 -28.04
CA LEU A 864 -6.71 -7.65 -26.89
C LEU A 864 -8.22 -7.74 -27.18
N LEU A 865 -8.59 -7.67 -28.45
CA LEU A 865 -9.96 -7.53 -28.91
C LEU A 865 -10.96 -8.53 -28.29
N PRO A 866 -10.66 -9.83 -28.11
CA PRO A 866 -11.60 -10.76 -27.48
C PRO A 866 -12.03 -10.34 -26.06
N ASN A 867 -11.09 -9.85 -25.25
CA ASN A 867 -11.36 -9.41 -23.88
C ASN A 867 -12.04 -8.04 -23.83
N ILE A 868 -11.67 -7.12 -24.73
CA ILE A 868 -12.36 -5.82 -24.88
C ILE A 868 -13.84 -6.04 -25.23
N ILE A 869 -14.15 -6.94 -26.17
CA ILE A 869 -15.54 -7.27 -26.55
C ILE A 869 -16.32 -7.86 -25.37
N ARG A 870 -15.66 -8.63 -24.49
CA ARG A 870 -16.28 -9.28 -23.33
C ARG A 870 -16.79 -8.28 -22.27
N LEU A 871 -16.32 -7.03 -22.31
CA LEU A 871 -16.78 -5.94 -21.44
C LEU A 871 -18.13 -5.35 -21.87
N LEU A 872 -18.49 -5.45 -23.15
CA LEU A 872 -19.63 -4.75 -23.75
C LEU A 872 -21.03 -5.39 -23.60
N PRO A 873 -21.23 -6.68 -23.25
CA PRO A 873 -22.58 -7.24 -23.08
C PRO A 873 -23.43 -6.53 -22.02
N GLN A 874 -24.76 -6.55 -22.17
CA GLN A 874 -25.70 -5.86 -21.24
C GLN A 874 -25.72 -6.45 -19.83
N ASP A 875 -25.34 -7.73 -19.68
CA ASP A 875 -25.27 -8.44 -18.42
C ASP A 875 -23.97 -8.14 -17.64
N ARG A 876 -23.03 -7.39 -18.23
CA ARG A 876 -21.86 -6.86 -17.53
C ARG A 876 -22.21 -5.64 -16.67
N PRO A 877 -21.47 -5.36 -15.59
CA PRO A 877 -21.58 -4.10 -14.86
C PRO A 877 -21.37 -2.88 -15.76
N TRP A 878 -21.89 -1.74 -15.34
CA TRP A 878 -21.82 -0.53 -16.15
C TRP A 878 -20.39 0.00 -16.32
N THR A 879 -19.52 -0.24 -15.34
CA THR A 879 -18.09 0.10 -15.37
C THR A 879 -17.36 -0.65 -16.49
N ASP A 880 -17.60 -1.96 -16.64
CA ASP A 880 -17.08 -2.74 -17.78
C ASP A 880 -17.52 -2.11 -19.11
N ARG A 881 -18.82 -1.79 -19.23
CA ARG A 881 -19.36 -1.22 -20.48
C ARG A 881 -18.77 0.16 -20.78
N GLN A 882 -18.60 1.00 -19.76
CA GLN A 882 -17.95 2.30 -19.89
C GLN A 882 -16.53 2.15 -20.42
N TRP A 883 -15.67 1.38 -19.73
CA TRP A 883 -14.26 1.25 -20.12
C TRP A 883 -14.08 0.50 -21.45
N GLY A 884 -14.94 -0.48 -21.74
CA GLY A 884 -14.98 -1.13 -23.05
C GLY A 884 -15.30 -0.14 -24.17
N LEU A 885 -16.18 0.84 -23.94
CA LEU A 885 -16.45 1.92 -24.91
C LEU A 885 -15.26 2.88 -25.02
N CYS A 886 -14.68 3.35 -23.91
CA CYS A 886 -13.51 4.25 -23.93
C CYS A 886 -12.36 3.68 -24.77
N ILE A 887 -12.06 2.38 -24.63
CA ILE A 887 -11.02 1.70 -25.43
C ILE A 887 -11.33 1.73 -26.94
N PHE A 888 -12.61 1.59 -27.33
CA PHE A 888 -13.02 1.73 -28.74
C PHE A 888 -13.01 3.17 -29.21
N ASP A 889 -13.26 4.13 -28.32
CA ASP A 889 -13.18 5.55 -28.63
C ASP A 889 -11.74 5.94 -28.99
N ASP A 890 -10.76 5.48 -28.20
CA ASP A 890 -9.32 5.65 -28.49
C ASP A 890 -8.92 5.01 -29.83
N LEU A 891 -9.45 3.81 -30.12
CA LEU A 891 -9.22 3.18 -31.42
C LEU A 891 -9.70 4.09 -32.57
N ILE A 892 -10.88 4.70 -32.43
CA ILE A 892 -11.45 5.58 -33.45
C ILE A 892 -10.62 6.86 -33.57
N GLU A 893 -10.29 7.48 -32.44
CA GLU A 893 -9.55 8.74 -32.36
C GLU A 893 -8.16 8.62 -33.00
N PHE A 894 -7.38 7.62 -32.58
CA PHE A 894 -5.97 7.54 -32.96
C PHE A 894 -5.71 6.77 -34.26
N THR A 895 -6.68 5.98 -34.75
CA THR A 895 -6.50 5.21 -36.01
C THR A 895 -7.40 5.68 -37.15
N GLY A 896 -8.37 6.55 -36.86
CA GLY A 896 -9.26 7.20 -37.82
C GLY A 896 -9.98 6.19 -38.72
N ALA A 897 -9.81 6.34 -40.04
CA ALA A 897 -10.47 5.48 -41.03
C ALA A 897 -10.14 3.98 -40.90
N HIS A 898 -9.00 3.61 -40.27
CA HIS A 898 -8.66 2.20 -40.06
C HIS A 898 -9.60 1.52 -39.05
N ALA A 899 -10.19 2.27 -38.12
CA ALA A 899 -11.16 1.77 -37.15
C ALA A 899 -12.39 1.12 -37.83
N PHE A 900 -12.68 1.49 -39.09
CA PHE A 900 -13.79 0.91 -39.86
C PHE A 900 -13.68 -0.61 -40.03
N LYS A 901 -12.47 -1.18 -39.96
CA LYS A 901 -12.25 -2.64 -39.95
C LYS A 901 -12.95 -3.33 -38.76
N TYR A 902 -13.09 -2.63 -37.63
CA TYR A 902 -13.60 -3.18 -36.37
C TYR A 902 -15.03 -2.74 -36.04
N LYS A 903 -15.69 -2.04 -36.96
CA LYS A 903 -17.01 -1.43 -36.75
C LYS A 903 -18.08 -2.39 -36.22
N ASP A 904 -18.01 -3.67 -36.60
CA ASP A 904 -19.00 -4.68 -36.23
C ASP A 904 -18.95 -5.03 -34.72
N TYR A 905 -17.86 -4.66 -34.03
CA TYR A 905 -17.68 -4.89 -32.60
C TYR A 905 -18.21 -3.75 -31.73
N PHE A 906 -18.19 -2.51 -32.21
CA PHE A 906 -18.48 -1.33 -31.36
C PHE A 906 -19.67 -0.49 -31.84
N LEU A 907 -20.06 -0.51 -33.12
CA LEU A 907 -21.15 0.37 -33.60
C LEU A 907 -22.51 0.03 -32.97
N ALA A 908 -22.84 -1.26 -32.86
CA ALA A 908 -24.10 -1.68 -32.23
C ALA A 908 -24.11 -1.32 -30.72
N PRO A 909 -23.04 -1.60 -29.95
CA PRO A 909 -22.87 -1.08 -28.59
C PRO A 909 -23.01 0.44 -28.48
N LEU A 910 -22.34 1.24 -29.31
CA LEU A 910 -22.46 2.71 -29.28
C LEU A 910 -23.91 3.19 -29.44
N HIS A 911 -24.61 2.69 -30.45
CA HIS A 911 -26.02 3.01 -30.66
C HIS A 911 -26.91 2.58 -29.50
N GLN A 912 -26.56 1.50 -28.81
CA GLN A 912 -27.32 1.01 -27.67
C GLN A 912 -27.06 1.84 -26.42
N TYR A 913 -25.79 2.18 -26.16
CA TYR A 913 -25.32 2.73 -24.89
C TYR A 913 -25.36 4.26 -24.81
N VAL A 914 -25.51 4.96 -25.94
CA VAL A 914 -25.81 6.41 -25.92
C VAL A 914 -27.12 6.73 -25.17
N CYS A 915 -28.02 5.75 -25.04
CA CYS A 915 -29.25 5.86 -24.27
C CYS A 915 -29.23 5.00 -22.98
N ASP A 916 -28.06 4.60 -22.46
CA ASP A 916 -27.94 3.83 -21.21
C ASP A 916 -28.51 4.61 -20.02
N ASN A 917 -28.89 3.92 -18.96
CA ASN A 917 -29.36 4.55 -17.73
C ASN A 917 -28.22 5.24 -16.96
N ARG A 918 -26.99 4.75 -17.08
CA ARG A 918 -25.81 5.32 -16.42
C ARG A 918 -25.21 6.48 -17.21
N PRO A 919 -25.00 7.65 -16.60
CA PRO A 919 -24.43 8.82 -17.28
C PRO A 919 -23.03 8.56 -17.83
N GLU A 920 -22.18 7.82 -17.11
CA GLU A 920 -20.80 7.53 -17.50
C GLU A 920 -20.75 6.69 -18.79
N VAL A 921 -21.65 5.70 -18.91
CA VAL A 921 -21.79 4.88 -20.11
C VAL A 921 -22.33 5.72 -21.28
N ARG A 922 -23.29 6.62 -21.03
CA ARG A 922 -23.78 7.55 -22.06
C ARG A 922 -22.69 8.51 -22.51
N GLN A 923 -21.86 8.99 -21.59
CA GLN A 923 -20.75 9.90 -21.88
C GLN A 923 -19.74 9.23 -22.82
N ALA A 924 -19.27 8.02 -22.49
CA ALA A 924 -18.37 7.26 -23.36
C ALA A 924 -19.00 7.03 -24.75
N ALA A 925 -20.26 6.54 -24.80
CA ALA A 925 -20.92 6.33 -26.08
C ALA A 925 -21.10 7.63 -26.91
N ALA A 926 -21.38 8.76 -26.26
CA ALA A 926 -21.49 10.05 -26.91
C ALA A 926 -20.13 10.52 -27.45
N TYR A 927 -19.07 10.39 -26.64
CA TYR A 927 -17.69 10.69 -27.04
C TYR A 927 -17.29 9.87 -28.28
N GLY A 928 -17.55 8.57 -28.29
CA GLY A 928 -17.35 7.69 -29.44
C GLY A 928 -18.04 8.15 -30.72
N PHE A 929 -19.29 8.60 -30.66
CA PHE A 929 -19.96 9.22 -31.80
C PHE A 929 -19.27 10.51 -32.27
N GLY A 930 -18.77 11.32 -31.34
CA GLY A 930 -17.97 12.50 -31.63
C GLY A 930 -16.68 12.15 -32.37
N MET A 931 -15.96 11.13 -31.91
CA MET A 931 -14.73 10.63 -32.54
C MET A 931 -14.99 10.03 -33.91
N LEU A 932 -16.11 9.30 -34.10
CA LEU A 932 -16.53 8.83 -35.41
C LEU A 932 -16.74 9.98 -36.39
N GLY A 933 -17.37 11.07 -35.92
CA GLY A 933 -17.57 12.28 -36.70
C GLY A 933 -16.26 13.00 -37.06
N LYS A 934 -15.35 13.14 -36.09
CA LYS A 934 -14.12 13.93 -36.27
C LYS A 934 -13.02 13.17 -37.02
N TYR A 935 -12.75 11.92 -36.65
CA TYR A 935 -11.59 11.15 -37.10
C TYR A 935 -11.93 9.92 -37.95
N GLY A 936 -13.13 9.33 -37.78
CA GLY A 936 -13.50 8.06 -38.42
C GLY A 936 -13.52 8.07 -39.95
N GLY A 937 -13.70 9.24 -40.57
CA GLY A 937 -13.70 9.38 -42.03
C GLY A 937 -15.05 9.03 -42.69
N PRO A 938 -15.16 9.20 -44.02
CA PRO A 938 -16.45 9.29 -44.72
C PRO A 938 -17.34 8.04 -44.62
N ASP A 939 -16.76 6.86 -44.42
CA ASP A 939 -17.50 5.59 -44.38
C ASP A 939 -18.40 5.47 -43.13
N PHE A 940 -18.14 6.25 -42.08
CA PHE A 940 -18.99 6.30 -40.89
C PHE A 940 -20.15 7.30 -40.98
N ALA A 941 -20.26 8.09 -42.06
CA ALA A 941 -21.35 9.05 -42.22
C ALA A 941 -22.77 8.46 -42.02
N PRO A 942 -23.08 7.21 -42.44
CA PRO A 942 -24.37 6.58 -42.15
C PRO A 942 -24.58 6.30 -40.65
N ALA A 943 -23.55 5.85 -39.94
CA ALA A 943 -23.62 5.60 -38.50
C ALA A 943 -23.81 6.92 -37.72
N CYS A 944 -23.04 7.95 -38.05
CA CYS A 944 -23.20 9.29 -37.48
C CYS A 944 -24.60 9.85 -37.75
N SER A 945 -25.15 9.67 -38.96
CA SER A 945 -26.52 10.08 -39.27
C SER A 945 -27.56 9.36 -38.41
N GLY A 946 -27.36 8.08 -38.12
CA GLY A 946 -28.23 7.30 -37.24
C GLY A 946 -28.15 7.69 -35.76
N GLY A 947 -26.98 8.17 -35.31
CA GLY A 947 -26.74 8.56 -33.91
C GLY A 947 -27.32 9.93 -33.51
N ILE A 948 -27.48 10.87 -34.46
CA ILE A 948 -27.91 12.25 -34.17
C ILE A 948 -29.22 12.32 -33.37
N GLU A 949 -30.23 11.55 -33.74
CA GLU A 949 -31.53 11.58 -33.03
C GLU A 949 -31.43 10.98 -31.62
N GLN A 950 -30.56 9.97 -31.42
CA GLN A 950 -30.33 9.39 -30.10
C GLN A 950 -29.57 10.36 -29.18
N LEU A 951 -28.51 10.99 -29.69
CA LEU A 951 -27.77 12.05 -28.99
C LEU A 951 -28.71 13.22 -28.66
N SER A 952 -29.56 13.62 -29.61
CA SER A 952 -30.56 14.69 -29.38
C SER A 952 -31.54 14.33 -28.26
N ALA A 953 -31.92 13.06 -28.14
CA ALA A 953 -32.80 12.59 -27.07
C ALA A 953 -32.14 12.66 -25.69
N VAL A 954 -30.83 12.38 -25.59
CA VAL A 954 -30.05 12.56 -24.35
C VAL A 954 -30.09 14.03 -23.92
N VAL A 955 -29.80 14.94 -24.84
CA VAL A 955 -29.78 16.39 -24.55
C VAL A 955 -31.17 16.91 -24.18
N ALA A 956 -32.21 16.41 -24.83
CA ALA A 956 -33.60 16.79 -24.58
C ALA A 956 -34.21 16.18 -23.30
N SER A 957 -33.48 15.29 -22.61
CA SER A 957 -33.97 14.69 -21.37
C SER A 957 -34.24 15.76 -20.30
N PRO A 958 -35.34 15.69 -19.52
CA PRO A 958 -35.66 16.70 -18.50
C PRO A 958 -34.58 16.93 -17.43
N GLN A 959 -33.74 15.92 -17.18
CA GLN A 959 -32.65 15.97 -16.19
C GLN A 959 -31.26 16.03 -16.85
N SER A 960 -31.17 16.33 -18.15
CA SER A 960 -29.89 16.30 -18.89
C SER A 960 -28.82 17.20 -18.27
N ARG A 961 -29.23 18.36 -17.73
CA ARG A 961 -28.33 19.32 -17.07
C ARG A 961 -28.25 19.22 -15.55
N SER A 962 -28.66 18.09 -14.95
CA SER A 962 -28.36 17.85 -13.53
C SER A 962 -26.86 17.60 -13.33
N GLU A 963 -26.36 17.82 -12.12
CA GLU A 963 -24.94 17.60 -11.76
C GLU A 963 -24.44 16.21 -12.19
N GLU A 964 -25.26 15.18 -12.00
CA GLU A 964 -24.93 13.79 -12.38
C GLU A 964 -24.86 13.56 -13.91
N ASN A 965 -25.62 14.32 -14.71
CA ASN A 965 -25.84 14.02 -16.14
C ASN A 965 -25.17 15.03 -17.09
N ILE A 966 -24.64 16.13 -16.54
CA ILE A 966 -24.17 17.26 -17.34
C ILE A 966 -23.01 16.88 -18.26
N ASN A 967 -22.01 16.12 -17.78
CA ASN A 967 -20.87 15.68 -18.59
C ASN A 967 -21.31 14.82 -19.79
N ALA A 968 -22.20 13.85 -19.56
CA ALA A 968 -22.77 13.02 -20.64
C ALA A 968 -23.56 13.86 -21.66
N THR A 969 -24.29 14.87 -21.18
CA THR A 969 -25.06 15.78 -22.02
C THR A 969 -24.17 16.70 -22.84
N GLU A 970 -23.13 17.27 -22.24
CA GLU A 970 -22.17 18.13 -22.94
C GLU A 970 -21.38 17.35 -23.99
N ASN A 971 -20.98 16.11 -23.68
CA ASN A 971 -20.39 15.20 -24.66
C ASN A 971 -21.35 14.89 -25.81
N ALA A 972 -22.66 14.71 -25.55
CA ALA A 972 -23.65 14.51 -26.61
C ALA A 972 -23.84 15.77 -27.50
N ILE A 973 -23.83 16.96 -26.89
CA ILE A 973 -23.86 18.24 -27.61
C ILE A 973 -22.60 18.35 -28.48
N SER A 974 -21.43 18.07 -27.93
CA SER A 974 -20.17 18.16 -28.65
C SER A 974 -20.08 17.13 -29.79
N ALA A 975 -20.51 15.90 -29.55
CA ALA A 975 -20.56 14.84 -30.56
C ALA A 975 -21.39 15.26 -31.79
N ILE A 976 -22.57 15.85 -31.56
CA ILE A 976 -23.39 16.41 -32.65
C ILE A 976 -22.64 17.54 -33.37
N GLY A 977 -21.97 18.42 -32.63
CA GLY A 977 -21.12 19.48 -33.20
C GLY A 977 -20.03 18.93 -34.12
N LYS A 978 -19.23 17.98 -33.64
CA LYS A 978 -18.17 17.28 -34.40
C LYS A 978 -18.74 16.62 -35.66
N ILE A 979 -19.88 15.92 -35.56
CA ILE A 979 -20.55 15.30 -36.71
C ILE A 979 -20.97 16.35 -37.75
N LEU A 980 -21.58 17.47 -37.33
CA LEU A 980 -22.01 18.52 -38.24
C LEU A 980 -20.81 19.18 -38.95
N GLN A 981 -19.75 19.48 -38.20
CA GLN A 981 -18.54 20.12 -38.70
C GLN A 981 -17.84 19.28 -39.79
N HIS A 982 -17.72 17.97 -39.57
CA HIS A 982 -16.90 17.09 -40.41
C HIS A 982 -17.70 16.29 -41.46
N HIS A 983 -19.01 16.07 -41.25
CA HIS A 983 -19.85 15.26 -42.13
C HIS A 983 -21.03 15.99 -42.76
N GLY A 984 -21.30 17.27 -42.47
CA GLY A 984 -22.52 17.97 -42.88
C GLY A 984 -23.06 17.65 -44.29
N GLY A 985 -22.21 17.75 -45.33
CA GLY A 985 -22.62 17.48 -46.72
C GLY A 985 -22.90 16.00 -47.08
N ARG A 986 -22.66 15.07 -46.16
CA ARG A 986 -22.76 13.61 -46.33
C ARG A 986 -23.83 12.98 -45.43
N LEU A 987 -24.46 13.77 -44.57
CA LEU A 987 -25.49 13.28 -43.67
C LEU A 987 -26.82 13.07 -44.40
N SER A 988 -27.57 12.06 -43.97
CA SER A 988 -28.93 11.81 -44.47
C SER A 988 -30.02 12.62 -43.74
N VAL A 989 -29.61 13.56 -42.88
CA VAL A 989 -30.50 14.42 -42.08
C VAL A 989 -30.49 15.87 -42.58
N ASN A 990 -31.48 16.67 -42.17
CA ASN A 990 -31.52 18.10 -42.47
C ASN A 990 -30.53 18.86 -41.57
N VAL A 991 -29.34 19.14 -42.11
CA VAL A 991 -28.24 19.79 -41.38
C VAL A 991 -28.64 21.15 -40.79
N ASP A 992 -29.39 21.97 -41.53
CA ASP A 992 -29.80 23.30 -41.04
C ASP A 992 -30.73 23.19 -39.83
N GLU A 993 -31.62 22.19 -39.82
CA GLU A 993 -32.54 21.94 -38.70
C GLU A 993 -31.80 21.40 -37.47
N VAL A 994 -30.87 20.47 -37.67
CA VAL A 994 -30.05 19.93 -36.58
C VAL A 994 -29.13 21.01 -36.02
N LEU A 995 -28.54 21.85 -36.87
CA LEU A 995 -27.69 22.96 -36.46
C LEU A 995 -28.46 24.01 -35.64
N GLN A 996 -29.71 24.30 -36.02
CA GLN A 996 -30.58 25.19 -35.26
C GLN A 996 -30.90 24.63 -33.87
N ARG A 997 -31.23 23.33 -33.77
CA ARG A 997 -31.45 22.65 -32.48
C ARG A 997 -30.17 22.65 -31.63
N TRP A 998 -29.05 22.28 -32.23
CA TRP A 998 -27.74 22.22 -31.58
C TRP A 998 -27.34 23.55 -30.94
N PHE A 999 -27.49 24.66 -31.68
CA PHE A 999 -27.18 26.00 -31.16
C PHE A 999 -28.05 26.38 -29.96
N SER A 1000 -29.30 25.89 -29.89
CA SER A 1000 -30.19 26.14 -28.76
C SER A 1000 -29.80 25.39 -27.47
N TRP A 1001 -28.95 24.38 -27.58
CA TRP A 1001 -28.44 23.63 -26.43
C TRP A 1001 -27.19 24.23 -25.81
N LEU A 1002 -26.63 25.31 -26.35
CA LEU A 1002 -25.49 26.01 -25.75
C LEU A 1002 -25.96 26.95 -24.63
N PRO A 1003 -25.12 27.22 -23.61
CA PRO A 1003 -23.68 26.93 -23.49
C PRO A 1003 -23.35 25.57 -22.85
N VAL A 1004 -22.07 25.19 -22.95
CA VAL A 1004 -21.38 24.08 -22.25
C VAL A 1004 -20.24 24.64 -21.39
N TRP A 1005 -19.87 23.99 -20.27
CA TRP A 1005 -18.82 24.49 -19.37
C TRP A 1005 -18.18 23.47 -18.43
N GLU A 1006 -18.74 22.27 -18.25
CA GLU A 1006 -18.19 21.27 -17.30
C GLU A 1006 -17.04 20.48 -17.93
N ASP A 1007 -17.24 19.98 -19.14
CA ASP A 1007 -16.19 19.25 -19.88
C ASP A 1007 -15.32 20.24 -20.67
N ARG A 1008 -14.17 20.59 -20.11
CA ARG A 1008 -13.28 21.66 -20.63
C ARG A 1008 -12.70 21.33 -22.00
N GLU A 1009 -12.39 20.07 -22.26
CA GLU A 1009 -11.87 19.65 -23.57
C GLU A 1009 -12.95 19.81 -24.63
N GLU A 1010 -14.18 19.38 -24.32
CA GLU A 1010 -15.32 19.50 -25.22
C GLU A 1010 -15.77 20.95 -25.41
N CYS A 1011 -15.60 21.82 -24.41
CA CYS A 1011 -15.85 23.25 -24.53
C CYS A 1011 -15.04 23.88 -25.67
N GLY A 1012 -13.73 23.59 -25.74
CA GLY A 1012 -12.86 24.07 -26.82
C GLY A 1012 -13.38 23.66 -28.21
N GLN A 1013 -13.77 22.39 -28.36
CA GLN A 1013 -14.30 21.85 -29.62
C GLN A 1013 -15.62 22.53 -30.03
N VAL A 1014 -16.57 22.63 -29.09
CA VAL A 1014 -17.89 23.23 -29.32
C VAL A 1014 -17.75 24.70 -29.71
N PHE A 1015 -17.00 25.48 -28.93
CA PHE A 1015 -16.85 26.91 -29.18
C PHE A 1015 -15.96 27.24 -30.37
N GLY A 1016 -14.97 26.39 -30.67
CA GLY A 1016 -14.22 26.46 -31.92
C GLY A 1016 -15.16 26.33 -33.13
N PHE A 1017 -16.08 25.37 -33.11
CA PHE A 1017 -17.06 25.21 -34.18
C PHE A 1017 -18.09 26.36 -34.25
N VAL A 1018 -18.54 26.90 -33.11
CA VAL A 1018 -19.36 28.13 -33.08
C VAL A 1018 -18.64 29.29 -33.76
N CYS A 1019 -17.35 29.48 -33.47
CA CYS A 1019 -16.53 30.51 -34.10
C CYS A 1019 -16.42 30.30 -35.61
N ASP A 1020 -16.14 29.07 -36.06
CA ASP A 1020 -16.07 28.72 -37.49
C ASP A 1020 -17.36 29.10 -38.23
N LEU A 1021 -18.52 28.81 -37.63
CA LEU A 1021 -19.83 29.10 -38.21
C LEU A 1021 -20.12 30.61 -38.30
N ILE A 1022 -19.74 31.37 -37.27
CA ILE A 1022 -19.94 32.83 -37.24
C ILE A 1022 -19.01 33.51 -38.24
N GLU A 1023 -17.71 33.16 -38.23
CA GLU A 1023 -16.71 33.68 -39.16
C GLU A 1023 -17.07 33.32 -40.62
N GLY A 1024 -17.64 32.13 -40.82
CA GLY A 1024 -18.20 31.66 -42.09
C GLY A 1024 -19.53 32.33 -42.51
N ASN A 1025 -20.07 33.25 -41.72
CA ASN A 1025 -21.37 33.91 -41.95
C ASN A 1025 -22.54 32.93 -42.12
N ASN A 1026 -22.58 31.85 -41.33
CA ASN A 1026 -23.64 30.86 -41.38
C ASN A 1026 -25.02 31.48 -41.05
N ALA A 1027 -25.96 31.37 -41.99
CA ALA A 1027 -27.27 32.00 -41.89
C ALA A 1027 -28.18 31.43 -40.79
N VAL A 1028 -27.97 30.17 -40.39
CA VAL A 1028 -28.75 29.51 -39.32
C VAL A 1028 -28.30 30.04 -37.96
N ILE A 1029 -26.98 30.10 -37.72
CA ILE A 1029 -26.42 30.55 -36.44
C ILE A 1029 -26.64 32.05 -36.23
N LEU A 1030 -26.38 32.88 -37.23
CA LEU A 1030 -26.62 34.33 -37.12
C LEU A 1030 -28.11 34.68 -37.09
N GLY A 1031 -28.94 33.86 -37.73
CA GLY A 1031 -30.37 34.11 -37.90
C GLY A 1031 -30.67 35.22 -38.92
N PRO A 1032 -31.92 35.34 -39.39
CA PRO A 1032 -32.32 36.39 -40.31
C PRO A 1032 -32.03 37.78 -39.73
N ASN A 1033 -31.29 38.62 -40.47
CA ASN A 1033 -30.84 39.94 -40.01
C ASN A 1033 -30.03 39.91 -38.71
N ASN A 1034 -29.25 38.85 -38.47
CA ASN A 1034 -28.39 38.69 -37.29
C ASN A 1034 -29.19 38.66 -35.97
N SER A 1035 -30.42 38.15 -35.99
CA SER A 1035 -31.32 38.11 -34.84
C SER A 1035 -30.79 37.30 -33.64
N ASN A 1036 -29.84 36.40 -33.86
CA ASN A 1036 -29.31 35.51 -32.81
C ASN A 1036 -28.06 36.06 -32.12
N LEU A 1037 -27.52 37.22 -32.53
CA LEU A 1037 -26.34 37.83 -31.88
C LEU A 1037 -26.48 38.03 -30.35
N PRO A 1038 -27.65 38.40 -29.80
CA PRO A 1038 -27.81 38.46 -28.34
C PRO A 1038 -27.60 37.11 -27.66
N MET A 1039 -28.09 36.02 -28.25
CA MET A 1039 -27.89 34.66 -27.74
C MET A 1039 -26.42 34.25 -27.81
N VAL A 1040 -25.72 34.58 -28.92
CA VAL A 1040 -24.27 34.34 -29.06
C VAL A 1040 -23.50 35.00 -27.90
N LEU A 1041 -23.78 36.28 -27.60
CA LEU A 1041 -23.12 36.96 -26.48
C LEU A 1041 -23.45 36.34 -25.13
N ALA A 1042 -24.70 35.93 -24.90
CA ALA A 1042 -25.12 35.29 -23.65
C ALA A 1042 -24.40 33.95 -23.43
N VAL A 1043 -24.29 33.14 -24.48
CA VAL A 1043 -23.60 31.85 -24.49
C VAL A 1043 -22.10 32.01 -24.18
N PHE A 1044 -21.42 32.96 -24.83
CA PHE A 1044 -20.01 33.25 -24.53
C PHE A 1044 -19.82 33.76 -23.10
N ALA A 1045 -20.67 34.69 -22.67
CA ALA A 1045 -20.58 35.26 -21.33
C ALA A 1045 -20.74 34.21 -20.22
N GLU A 1046 -21.72 33.30 -20.36
CA GLU A 1046 -21.96 32.25 -19.38
C GLU A 1046 -20.78 31.27 -19.28
N THR A 1047 -20.20 30.88 -20.42
CA THR A 1047 -19.04 30.00 -20.47
C THR A 1047 -17.82 30.64 -19.81
N PHE A 1048 -17.62 31.95 -19.98
CA PHE A 1048 -16.54 32.68 -19.32
C PHE A 1048 -16.75 32.78 -17.81
N ILE A 1049 -17.99 32.98 -17.33
CA ILE A 1049 -18.32 32.95 -15.90
C ILE A 1049 -17.95 31.61 -15.28
N LYS A 1050 -18.24 30.53 -16.01
CA LYS A 1050 -17.98 29.16 -15.58
C LYS A 1050 -16.57 28.67 -15.86
N GLU A 1051 -15.70 29.54 -16.40
CA GLU A 1051 -14.31 29.21 -16.76
C GLU A 1051 -14.18 28.04 -17.76
N GLY A 1052 -15.20 27.74 -18.56
CA GLY A 1052 -15.22 26.56 -19.44
C GLY A 1052 -14.16 26.58 -20.55
N LEU A 1053 -13.61 27.76 -20.90
CA LEU A 1053 -12.55 27.95 -21.90
C LEU A 1053 -11.21 28.38 -21.28
N LYS A 1054 -11.00 28.11 -20.00
CA LYS A 1054 -9.77 28.51 -19.29
C LYS A 1054 -8.51 27.85 -19.87
N GLU A 1055 -8.64 26.64 -20.39
CA GLU A 1055 -7.52 25.82 -20.89
C GLU A 1055 -7.29 25.98 -22.41
N ASP A 1056 -8.25 26.55 -23.14
CA ASP A 1056 -8.16 26.80 -24.59
C ASP A 1056 -8.08 28.31 -24.89
N GLU A 1057 -6.89 28.87 -24.72
CA GLU A 1057 -6.61 30.29 -24.97
C GLU A 1057 -6.90 30.70 -26.42
N GLU A 1058 -6.76 29.79 -27.38
CA GLU A 1058 -6.99 30.08 -28.79
C GLU A 1058 -8.48 30.33 -29.05
N VAL A 1059 -9.34 29.42 -28.61
CA VAL A 1059 -10.79 29.53 -28.78
C VAL A 1059 -11.33 30.68 -27.93
N LEU A 1060 -10.82 30.88 -26.72
CA LEU A 1060 -11.14 32.05 -25.89
C LEU A 1060 -10.86 33.36 -26.65
N ARG A 1061 -9.70 33.44 -27.31
CA ARG A 1061 -9.29 34.59 -28.12
C ARG A 1061 -10.24 34.82 -29.30
N ARG A 1062 -10.60 33.76 -30.04
CA ARG A 1062 -11.56 33.83 -31.16
C ARG A 1062 -12.92 34.34 -30.71
N CYS A 1063 -13.45 33.80 -29.60
CA CYS A 1063 -14.71 34.25 -29.02
C CYS A 1063 -14.65 35.75 -28.66
N ALA A 1064 -13.58 36.19 -27.98
CA ALA A 1064 -13.39 37.61 -27.62
C ALA A 1064 -13.26 38.52 -28.85
N MET A 1065 -12.62 38.07 -29.94
CA MET A 1065 -12.55 38.81 -31.19
C MET A 1065 -13.93 38.99 -31.84
N ILE A 1066 -14.77 37.96 -31.84
CA ILE A 1066 -16.16 38.04 -32.30
C ILE A 1066 -16.95 39.06 -31.46
N VAL A 1067 -16.82 39.01 -30.13
CA VAL A 1067 -17.44 40.01 -29.23
C VAL A 1067 -16.98 41.43 -29.58
N ARG A 1068 -15.68 41.64 -29.80
CA ARG A 1068 -15.11 42.94 -30.20
C ARG A 1068 -15.65 43.41 -31.55
N GLN A 1069 -15.87 42.50 -32.50
CA GLN A 1069 -16.48 42.82 -33.79
C GLN A 1069 -17.94 43.26 -33.64
N ILE A 1070 -18.72 42.59 -32.79
CA ILE A 1070 -20.11 43.01 -32.49
C ILE A 1070 -20.10 44.38 -31.80
N MET A 1071 -19.17 44.63 -30.88
CA MET A 1071 -18.99 45.91 -30.18
C MET A 1071 -18.72 47.09 -31.12
N SER A 1072 -18.14 46.84 -32.30
CA SER A 1072 -17.86 47.89 -33.29
C SER A 1072 -19.11 48.54 -33.88
N ASN A 1073 -20.27 47.86 -33.80
CA ASN A 1073 -21.57 48.42 -34.16
C ASN A 1073 -22.35 48.80 -32.89
N SER A 1074 -22.36 50.10 -32.57
CA SER A 1074 -22.92 50.62 -31.31
C SER A 1074 -24.42 50.32 -31.12
N GLU A 1075 -25.21 50.30 -32.18
CA GLU A 1075 -26.66 50.03 -32.13
C GLU A 1075 -26.94 48.56 -31.85
N VAL A 1076 -26.21 47.66 -32.54
CA VAL A 1076 -26.30 46.21 -32.31
C VAL A 1076 -25.76 45.85 -30.93
N TRP A 1077 -24.62 46.41 -30.54
CA TRP A 1077 -23.99 46.19 -29.23
C TRP A 1077 -24.92 46.58 -28.08
N SER A 1078 -25.51 47.77 -28.11
CA SER A 1078 -26.45 48.23 -27.08
C SER A 1078 -27.67 47.30 -26.96
N THR A 1079 -28.13 46.76 -28.09
CA THR A 1079 -29.28 45.84 -28.12
C THR A 1079 -28.94 44.47 -27.55
N CYS A 1080 -27.75 43.95 -27.84
CA CYS A 1080 -27.33 42.64 -27.34
C CYS A 1080 -26.93 42.69 -25.86
N VAL A 1081 -26.12 43.68 -25.45
CA VAL A 1081 -25.65 43.83 -24.06
C VAL A 1081 -26.80 44.14 -23.10
N GLY A 1082 -27.81 44.88 -23.55
CA GLY A 1082 -29.00 45.19 -22.73
C GLY A 1082 -29.82 43.96 -22.30
N GLN A 1083 -29.56 42.78 -22.89
CA GLN A 1083 -30.20 41.51 -22.55
C GLN A 1083 -29.38 40.65 -21.58
N LEU A 1084 -28.14 41.05 -21.27
CA LEU A 1084 -27.22 40.30 -20.42
C LEU A 1084 -27.31 40.73 -18.95
N SER A 1085 -27.06 39.78 -18.05
CA SER A 1085 -26.92 40.07 -16.61
C SER A 1085 -25.66 40.90 -16.32
N VAL A 1086 -25.60 41.52 -15.13
CA VAL A 1086 -24.41 42.30 -14.72
C VAL A 1086 -23.15 41.41 -14.68
N GLN A 1087 -23.28 40.17 -14.21
CA GLN A 1087 -22.17 39.21 -14.17
C GLN A 1087 -21.71 38.83 -15.59
N GLN A 1088 -22.65 38.60 -16.52
CA GLN A 1088 -22.32 38.31 -17.91
C GLN A 1088 -21.61 39.48 -18.60
N GLN A 1089 -22.03 40.72 -18.32
CA GLN A 1089 -21.34 41.91 -18.83
C GLN A 1089 -19.92 42.05 -18.29
N GLN A 1090 -19.71 41.72 -17.00
CA GLN A 1090 -18.38 41.73 -16.38
C GLN A 1090 -17.47 40.68 -17.01
N ALA A 1091 -17.97 39.45 -17.19
CA ALA A 1091 -17.21 38.36 -17.80
C ALA A 1091 -16.78 38.68 -19.25
N LEU A 1092 -17.68 39.26 -20.06
CA LEU A 1092 -17.32 39.74 -21.40
C LEU A 1092 -16.25 40.85 -21.36
N ALA A 1093 -16.35 41.78 -20.41
CA ALA A 1093 -15.37 42.85 -20.25
C ALA A 1093 -13.99 42.33 -19.82
N GLU A 1094 -13.96 41.29 -18.99
CA GLU A 1094 -12.75 40.61 -18.55
C GLU A 1094 -12.10 39.83 -19.70
N ALA A 1095 -12.88 39.04 -20.44
CA ALA A 1095 -12.39 38.34 -21.64
C ALA A 1095 -11.82 39.29 -22.70
N LEU A 1096 -12.45 40.47 -22.90
CA LEU A 1096 -11.94 41.49 -23.81
C LEU A 1096 -10.61 42.14 -23.35
N ARG A 1097 -10.31 42.13 -22.05
CA ARG A 1097 -9.04 42.61 -21.48
C ARG A 1097 -7.91 41.59 -21.62
N LEU A 1098 -8.23 40.30 -21.56
CA LEU A 1098 -7.24 39.23 -21.77
C LEU A 1098 -6.69 39.21 -23.21
N VAL A 1099 -7.43 39.81 -24.15
CA VAL A 1099 -7.14 39.82 -25.60
C VAL A 1099 -6.80 41.24 -26.11
N SER A 1100 -6.56 42.20 -25.20
CA SER A 1100 -6.02 43.53 -25.50
C SER A 1100 -4.57 43.60 -25.08
#